data_AF-A0A815QBX7-F1
#
_entry.id   AF-A0A815QBX7-F1
#
_cell.length_a   1.000
_cell.length_b   1.000
_cell.length_c   1.000
_cell.angle_alpha   90.00
_cell.angle_beta   90.00
_cell.angle_gamma   90.00
#
_symmetry.space_group_name_H-M   'P 1'
#
loop_
_entity.id
_entity.type
_entity.pdbx_description
1 polymer ?
#
loop_
_entity_poly.entity_id
_entity_poly.type
_entity_poly.pdbx_seq_one_letter_code
_entity_poly.pdbx_strand_id
1 'polypeptide(L)'
;MATDLDLFLYPNENGFIGKIALNTTGNVAIDKTLLTESKISTIVILDRSGSMGNSVPRFVNEILPGIFKSLGYNKNDTIILITFDSTPNLYKIPANQLSKFSIKCQGQTFMATGISTLTKFIRNDLPKDCHSLRLLTISDGEVQDPANVQTEAAQLASLIKNEFTINSQAVRLFTSSSQPDTKAVSSLLQLNNVSNVNLLDLQTSLTNIEIIATIASLFSNDSLNKHAILKSDETILKSTPWQTTMNNTLSLFPGENLFWLSKIPTGNLIVGETNVKIHLKEGLTVDTYENLLKTKIEYYINQLKILKIVNTNESKNEIKDMMSYFQNMESSLLTNQDDVKILLNDSSLRARLQYLKTSIIRKKKSFVMRMSQIANDDKVSQLNSAQQADYLRAVDNTSKNARGLARRAVTQGLDFNEILRKEVRIMAEHIHELQDINDNDHLVSFFSQDTTLGGIRTVCQLVTDNMLDDIDANDILRMINIVGVGCSGPIGEFPDPMTWRVNEIYVGCYVSLSDVLTAFMQSQGRSLQAPAINKDITNVIPIIEDERIAKFLQKYAPSLLEYTCSIGMRRLLADVPMTAGYTICAGVWKLIEDLNINKSEIHLKTFNEVVKTYEIVVGNYFQHIMPYIKQQQNNQLSYYIANNGTTNMISPFIKLYRENDTAKLEQIPKILRALYTYEIWQAIRRQYKNRDDSDQIAQKMLDQLIGLDLNKYKTSLQPSFEVEPSLNEIQFHDQIHTDELYLDELLKTVYYVDYITLLSKYISAVINNNIDSMKNIPTIDEKFICEELQINYDLKSFKFYNVFQALVYTSKASRVDSDNEVMKMIDLVDEQAAKKVVQDYIRKRFENQYATDLALKGRAERTELATILVQSILQATDHNQVVQFMREGLTRGKIQLAIANSSSLGFIELKNKLLDLNENVPRRLDIIKIFLLGRDYKQNDEPVWNNGNVLFTPDLRQFENIFNTLGFDGEWAKIKEEYMKRNLHVYRDGFNRHGHGNTKPSYWAYGYMTLQMYKDTISPEEFQEYCKIHHDCCGVSSFSSLLT
;
A
#
# COMPACT_ATOMS: atom_id res chain seq x y z
N MET A 1 25.03 49.90 56.98
CA MET A 1 25.29 48.45 56.91
C MET A 1 24.74 47.99 55.58
N ALA A 2 25.59 47.56 54.65
CA ALA A 2 25.14 46.99 53.39
C ALA A 2 24.44 45.66 53.71
N THR A 3 23.18 45.52 53.30
CA THR A 3 22.44 44.27 53.41
C THR A 3 22.97 43.30 52.36
N ASP A 4 23.63 42.23 52.78
CA ASP A 4 24.09 41.16 51.88
C ASP A 4 22.89 40.56 51.11
N LEU A 5 23.10 40.17 49.86
CA LEU A 5 22.09 39.49 49.03
C LEU A 5 22.16 37.98 49.25
N ASP A 6 21.03 37.31 49.46
CA ASP A 6 21.00 35.85 49.65
C ASP A 6 20.86 35.09 48.31
N LEU A 7 21.79 34.17 48.04
CA LEU A 7 21.76 33.22 46.93
C LEU A 7 21.52 31.80 47.46
N PHE A 8 20.43 31.17 47.04
CA PHE A 8 20.12 29.78 47.37
C PHE A 8 20.61 28.84 46.27
N LEU A 9 21.42 27.84 46.62
CA LEU A 9 21.95 26.82 45.71
C LEU A 9 21.29 25.46 45.97
N TYR A 10 20.71 24.89 44.93
CA TYR A 10 20.09 23.55 44.94
C TYR A 10 20.98 22.56 44.16
N PRO A 11 21.44 21.45 44.77
CA PRO A 11 22.24 20.45 44.09
C PRO A 11 21.51 19.83 42.88
N ASN A 12 22.22 19.66 41.77
CA ASN A 12 21.74 19.04 40.53
C ASN A 12 22.86 18.13 39.96
N GLU A 13 22.53 17.14 39.12
CA GLU A 13 23.50 16.15 38.62
C GLU A 13 24.73 16.76 37.94
N ASN A 14 24.56 17.92 37.29
CA ASN A 14 25.62 18.63 36.57
C ASN A 14 25.98 20.00 37.18
N GLY A 15 25.79 20.17 38.50
CA GLY A 15 26.18 21.40 39.22
C GLY A 15 25.12 21.87 40.22
N PHE A 16 24.74 23.15 40.14
CA PHE A 16 23.79 23.78 41.06
C PHE A 16 22.80 24.69 40.33
N ILE A 17 21.57 24.76 40.84
CA ILE A 17 20.58 25.78 40.44
C ILE A 17 20.65 26.91 41.47
N GLY A 18 20.95 28.12 41.01
CA GLY A 18 20.99 29.33 41.83
C GLY A 18 19.68 30.11 41.77
N LYS A 19 19.15 30.49 42.92
CA LYS A 19 18.00 31.41 43.07
C LYS A 19 18.42 32.65 43.86
N ILE A 20 18.28 33.83 43.27
CA ILE A 20 18.53 35.14 43.89
C ILE A 20 17.36 36.09 43.60
N ALA A 21 16.91 36.85 44.60
CA ALA A 21 15.81 37.80 44.44
C ALA A 21 16.30 39.24 44.59
N LEU A 22 16.00 40.09 43.60
CA LEU A 22 16.24 41.52 43.63
C LEU A 22 14.92 42.23 44.01
N ASN A 23 14.69 42.41 45.31
CA ASN A 23 13.49 43.08 45.82
C ASN A 23 13.59 44.60 45.63
N THR A 24 12.81 45.14 44.69
CA THR A 24 12.70 46.59 44.43
C THR A 24 11.59 47.27 45.25
N THR A 25 10.81 46.49 46.00
CA THR A 25 9.64 46.96 46.76
C THR A 25 10.02 47.41 48.17
N GLY A 26 10.55 48.64 48.31
CA GLY A 26 10.44 49.38 49.57
C GLY A 26 11.63 50.22 50.04
N ASN A 27 12.79 50.18 49.39
CA ASN A 27 13.96 50.96 49.83
C ASN A 27 14.64 51.71 48.68
N VAL A 28 14.22 52.96 48.46
CA VAL A 28 14.67 53.85 47.36
C VAL A 28 16.19 54.06 47.32
N ALA A 29 16.89 53.90 48.44
CA ALA A 29 18.34 54.04 48.53
C ALA A 29 19.13 52.83 48.00
N ILE A 30 18.56 51.62 48.07
CA ILE A 30 19.17 50.37 47.56
C ILE A 30 18.96 50.25 46.04
N ASP A 31 17.84 50.79 45.54
CA ASP A 31 17.45 50.77 44.13
C ASP A 31 18.42 51.55 43.22
N LYS A 32 19.15 52.55 43.73
CA LYS A 32 20.10 53.36 42.94
C LYS A 32 21.53 52.81 42.92
N THR A 33 21.93 51.98 43.89
CA THR A 33 23.29 51.43 43.97
C THR A 33 23.39 50.03 43.35
N LEU A 34 22.29 49.27 43.31
CA LEU A 34 22.27 47.91 42.73
C LEU A 34 21.86 47.87 41.25
N LEU A 35 20.96 48.75 40.80
CA LEU A 35 20.42 48.73 39.45
C LEU A 35 21.06 49.81 38.58
N THR A 36 21.66 49.40 37.48
CA THR A 36 22.14 50.29 36.43
C THR A 36 21.02 50.61 35.45
N GLU A 37 20.80 51.90 35.19
CA GLU A 37 19.92 52.35 34.09
C GLU A 37 20.57 52.01 32.76
N SER A 38 19.85 51.30 31.89
CA SER A 38 20.35 50.92 30.57
C SER A 38 19.70 51.77 29.48
N LYS A 39 20.50 52.17 28.50
CA LYS A 39 20.00 52.89 27.33
C LYS A 39 19.32 51.89 26.38
N ILE A 40 18.01 52.06 26.21
CA ILE A 40 17.18 51.19 25.36
C ILE A 40 17.05 51.79 23.97
N SER A 41 17.26 50.98 22.94
CA SER A 41 16.86 51.30 21.57
C SER A 41 15.57 50.58 21.22
N THR A 42 14.59 51.32 20.69
CA THR A 42 13.27 50.78 20.34
C THR A 42 13.10 50.78 18.83
N ILE A 43 12.91 49.59 18.29
CA ILE A 43 12.88 49.33 16.86
C ILE A 43 11.54 48.70 16.51
N VAL A 44 10.83 49.32 15.57
CA VAL A 44 9.59 48.79 15.00
C VAL A 44 9.88 48.35 13.58
N ILE A 45 9.62 47.09 13.28
CA ILE A 45 9.62 46.56 11.92
C ILE A 45 8.17 46.49 11.45
N LEU A 46 7.81 47.31 10.48
CA LEU A 46 6.44 47.44 10.00
C LEU A 46 6.32 47.05 8.54
N ASP A 47 5.44 46.11 8.28
CA ASP A 47 4.96 45.82 6.93
C ASP A 47 4.19 47.02 6.38
N ARG A 48 4.64 47.52 5.23
CA ARG A 48 3.93 48.58 4.49
C ARG A 48 3.51 48.14 3.10
N SER A 49 3.45 46.84 2.85
CA SER A 49 2.98 46.25 1.59
C SER A 49 1.54 46.66 1.25
N GLY A 50 1.14 46.42 0.01
CA GLY A 50 -0.22 46.71 -0.46
C GLY A 50 -1.34 46.06 0.37
N SER A 51 -1.12 44.86 0.91
CA SER A 51 -2.10 44.10 1.70
C SER A 51 -2.42 44.75 3.05
N MET A 52 -1.48 45.51 3.61
CA MET A 52 -1.68 46.27 4.85
C MET A 52 -2.61 47.48 4.69
N GLY A 53 -2.77 48.02 3.47
CA GLY A 53 -3.73 49.08 3.13
C GLY A 53 -3.73 50.27 4.10
N ASN A 54 -4.93 50.65 4.56
CA ASN A 54 -5.11 51.75 5.53
C ASN A 54 -4.61 51.43 6.95
N SER A 55 -4.21 50.19 7.21
CA SER A 55 -3.62 49.82 8.50
C SER A 55 -2.23 50.44 8.70
N VAL A 56 -1.47 50.68 7.62
CA VAL A 56 -0.13 51.30 7.71
C VAL A 56 -0.18 52.70 8.33
N PRO A 57 -0.92 53.69 7.78
CA PRO A 57 -1.01 55.01 8.39
C PRO A 57 -1.69 54.97 9.77
N ARG A 58 -2.67 54.08 9.99
CA ARG A 58 -3.32 53.89 11.29
C ARG A 58 -2.32 53.45 12.36
N PHE A 59 -1.45 52.48 12.05
CA PHE A 59 -0.44 52.00 12.99
C PHE A 59 0.59 53.07 13.31
N VAL A 60 1.10 53.78 12.30
CA VAL A 60 2.15 54.79 12.52
C VAL A 60 1.63 56.05 13.20
N ASN A 61 0.42 56.50 12.86
CA ASN A 61 -0.04 57.82 13.28
C ASN A 61 -0.92 57.80 14.53
N GLU A 62 -1.56 56.66 14.84
CA GLU A 62 -2.51 56.55 15.96
C GLU A 62 -2.07 55.51 17.00
N ILE A 63 -1.70 54.30 16.57
CA ILE A 63 -1.42 53.18 17.48
C ILE A 63 -0.02 53.28 18.12
N LEU A 64 1.05 53.38 17.32
CA LEU A 64 2.42 53.48 17.84
C LEU A 64 2.62 54.66 18.81
N PRO A 65 2.12 55.89 18.54
CA PRO A 65 2.20 56.99 19.50
C PRO A 65 1.50 56.67 20.82
N GLY A 66 0.36 55.96 20.76
CA GLY A 66 -0.38 55.49 21.93
C GLY A 66 0.41 54.47 22.76
N ILE A 67 1.07 53.51 22.10
CA ILE A 67 1.93 52.51 22.74
C ILE A 67 3.11 53.16 23.43
N PHE A 68 3.82 54.06 22.76
CA PHE A 68 4.99 54.71 23.38
C PHE A 68 4.60 55.62 24.53
N LYS A 69 3.43 56.29 24.44
CA LYS A 69 2.88 57.06 25.56
C LYS A 69 2.54 56.17 26.76
N SER A 70 1.93 55.00 26.56
CA SER A 70 1.60 54.08 27.65
C SER A 70 2.83 53.42 28.29
N LEU A 71 3.90 53.22 27.50
CA LEU A 71 5.19 52.74 27.99
C LEU A 71 6.07 53.82 28.64
N GLY A 72 5.60 55.06 28.73
CA GLY A 72 6.30 56.15 29.42
C GLY A 72 7.44 56.80 28.64
N TYR A 73 7.46 56.69 27.30
CA TYR A 73 8.48 57.34 26.47
C TYR A 73 8.32 58.87 26.51
N ASN A 74 9.46 59.57 26.55
CA ASN A 74 9.49 61.01 26.41
C ASN A 74 9.17 61.43 24.98
N LYS A 75 8.64 62.64 24.81
CA LYS A 75 8.25 63.19 23.50
C LYS A 75 9.40 63.22 22.48
N ASN A 76 10.63 63.31 22.95
CA ASN A 76 11.83 63.42 22.12
C ASN A 76 12.59 62.08 21.98
N ASP A 77 12.10 60.99 22.59
CA ASP A 77 12.75 59.69 22.45
C ASP A 77 12.67 59.26 20.98
N THR A 78 13.80 58.82 20.44
CA THR A 78 13.91 58.43 19.04
C THR A 78 13.46 56.99 18.85
N ILE A 79 12.46 56.80 18.00
CA ILE A 79 11.97 55.49 17.58
C ILE A 79 12.57 55.16 16.22
N ILE A 80 13.09 53.95 16.08
CA ILE A 80 13.61 53.45 14.80
C ILE A 80 12.48 52.69 14.11
N LEU A 81 11.97 53.22 13.00
CA LEU A 81 10.95 52.57 12.20
C LEU A 81 11.60 52.01 10.93
N ILE A 82 11.68 50.68 10.84
CA ILE A 82 12.11 49.98 9.64
C ILE A 82 10.85 49.48 8.94
N THR A 83 10.61 49.95 7.74
CA THR A 83 9.50 49.47 6.92
C THR A 83 9.99 48.57 5.81
N PHE A 84 9.24 47.52 5.49
CA PHE A 84 9.54 46.63 4.39
C PHE A 84 8.36 46.53 3.42
N ASP A 85 8.69 46.53 2.14
CA ASP A 85 7.80 46.24 1.02
C ASP A 85 8.63 45.62 -0.13
N SER A 86 8.57 46.16 -1.35
CA SER A 86 9.54 45.89 -2.41
C SER A 86 10.95 46.43 -2.11
N THR A 87 11.07 47.42 -1.22
CA THR A 87 12.30 48.12 -0.83
C THR A 87 12.28 48.52 0.65
N PRO A 88 13.27 48.14 1.46
CA PRO A 88 13.27 48.48 2.87
C PRO A 88 13.62 49.96 3.07
N ASN A 89 13.02 50.61 4.06
CA ASN A 89 13.33 51.99 4.44
C ASN A 89 13.49 52.09 5.95
N LEU A 90 14.50 52.84 6.40
CA LEU A 90 14.78 53.11 7.81
C LEU A 90 14.52 54.58 8.12
N TYR A 91 13.71 54.83 9.14
CA TYR A 91 13.38 56.15 9.64
C TYR A 91 13.77 56.28 11.11
N LYS A 92 14.36 57.42 11.50
CA LYS A 92 14.63 57.80 12.89
C LYS A 92 13.67 58.92 13.27
N ILE A 93 12.60 58.60 14.00
CA ILE A 93 11.48 59.51 14.23
C ILE A 93 11.30 59.74 15.73
N PRO A 94 11.30 60.99 16.22
CA PRO A 94 10.91 61.29 17.59
C PRO A 94 9.46 60.86 17.87
N ALA A 95 9.18 60.34 19.06
CA ALA A 95 7.87 59.79 19.41
C ALA A 95 6.70 60.78 19.17
N ASN A 96 6.91 62.09 19.37
CA ASN A 96 5.89 63.12 19.11
C ASN A 96 5.65 63.46 17.63
N GLN A 97 6.55 63.07 16.73
CA GLN A 97 6.45 63.31 15.29
C GLN A 97 5.75 62.17 14.54
N LEU A 98 5.64 60.98 15.16
CA LEU A 98 4.97 59.82 14.56
C LEU A 98 3.52 60.12 14.14
N SER A 99 2.75 60.85 14.94
CA SER A 99 1.35 61.21 14.61
C SER A 99 1.20 62.13 13.40
N LYS A 100 2.28 62.80 12.97
CA LYS A 100 2.31 63.68 11.81
C LYS A 100 3.11 63.08 10.65
N PHE A 101 3.59 61.85 10.78
CA PHE A 101 4.43 61.21 9.78
C PHE A 101 3.57 60.76 8.60
N SER A 102 3.94 61.19 7.39
CA SER A 102 3.21 60.81 6.18
C SER A 102 3.76 59.50 5.64
N ILE A 103 3.00 58.41 5.81
CA ILE A 103 3.33 57.09 5.27
C ILE A 103 2.09 56.46 4.59
N LYS A 104 2.31 55.71 3.51
CA LYS A 104 1.29 54.98 2.77
C LYS A 104 1.72 53.54 2.53
N CYS A 105 0.76 52.65 2.30
CA CYS A 105 1.05 51.30 1.81
C CYS A 105 1.54 51.34 0.36
N GLN A 106 2.47 50.47 -0.01
CA GLN A 106 2.96 50.31 -1.38
C GLN A 106 3.69 48.97 -1.56
N GLY A 107 3.82 48.50 -2.80
CA GLY A 107 4.70 47.38 -3.15
C GLY A 107 4.27 46.00 -2.65
N GLN A 108 5.18 45.05 -2.81
CA GLN A 108 5.09 43.64 -2.41
C GLN A 108 5.58 43.43 -0.97
N THR A 109 5.52 42.20 -0.44
CA THR A 109 5.85 41.88 0.96
C THR A 109 7.18 41.11 1.06
N PHE A 110 8.32 41.79 0.90
CA PHE A 110 9.67 41.18 1.06
C PHE A 110 10.28 41.50 2.42
N MET A 111 10.02 40.64 3.39
CA MET A 111 10.43 40.86 4.79
C MET A 111 11.93 40.66 5.00
N ALA A 112 12.62 39.82 4.20
CA ALA A 112 14.05 39.55 4.38
C ALA A 112 14.88 40.83 4.22
N THR A 113 14.46 41.72 3.33
CA THR A 113 15.12 43.02 3.11
C THR A 113 15.02 43.95 4.33
N GLY A 114 13.93 43.88 5.07
CA GLY A 114 13.75 44.57 6.36
C GLY A 114 14.72 44.05 7.42
N ILE A 115 14.89 42.73 7.51
CA ILE A 115 15.83 42.09 8.44
C ILE A 115 17.29 42.43 8.09
N SER A 116 17.64 42.46 6.80
CA SER A 116 18.97 42.89 6.36
C SER A 116 19.24 44.36 6.75
N THR A 117 18.22 45.22 6.65
CA THR A 117 18.32 46.63 7.07
C THR A 117 18.47 46.77 8.59
N LEU A 118 17.74 45.96 9.36
CA LEU A 118 17.92 45.86 10.82
C LEU A 118 19.35 45.44 11.17
N THR A 119 19.88 44.43 10.49
CA THR A 119 21.25 43.94 10.70
C THR A 119 22.29 45.04 10.45
N LYS A 120 22.13 45.82 9.37
CA LYS A 120 23.01 46.97 9.07
C LYS A 120 22.92 48.05 10.13
N PHE A 121 21.71 48.38 10.58
CA PHE A 121 21.48 49.38 11.61
C PHE A 121 22.15 48.99 12.94
N ILE A 122 21.94 47.75 13.40
CA ILE A 122 22.54 47.27 14.66
C ILE A 122 24.07 47.33 14.61
N ARG A 123 24.69 46.97 13.47
CA ARG A 123 26.16 46.96 13.33
C ARG A 123 26.79 48.36 13.23
N ASN A 124 26.15 49.26 12.48
CA ASN A 124 26.82 50.48 12.03
C ASN A 124 26.30 51.74 12.73
N ASP A 125 25.02 51.76 13.11
CA ASP A 125 24.32 52.99 13.51
C ASP A 125 23.79 52.97 14.95
N LEU A 126 23.79 51.80 15.60
CA LEU A 126 23.37 51.66 16.99
C LEU A 126 24.45 52.26 17.92
N PRO A 127 24.08 53.11 18.90
CA PRO A 127 25.03 53.65 19.85
C PRO A 127 25.79 52.54 20.59
N LYS A 128 27.13 52.67 20.70
CA LYS A 128 27.99 51.65 21.36
C LYS A 128 27.67 51.43 22.84
N ASP A 129 26.98 52.38 23.48
CA ASP A 129 26.52 52.32 24.87
C ASP A 129 25.13 51.68 25.03
N CYS A 130 24.50 51.27 23.93
CA CYS A 130 23.19 50.61 23.95
C CYS A 130 23.36 49.09 23.96
N HIS A 131 22.95 48.45 25.05
CA HIS A 131 22.98 46.99 25.19
C HIS A 131 21.58 46.35 25.27
N SER A 132 20.52 47.17 25.28
CA SER A 132 19.14 46.73 25.44
C SER A 132 18.27 47.12 24.25
N LEU A 133 17.56 46.15 23.67
CA LEU A 133 16.74 46.31 22.47
C LEU A 133 15.29 45.92 22.73
N ARG A 134 14.35 46.78 22.32
CA ARG A 134 12.93 46.44 22.15
C ARG A 134 12.62 46.32 20.68
N LEU A 135 12.21 45.14 20.24
CA LEU A 135 11.85 44.87 18.85
C LEU A 135 10.37 44.52 18.75
N LEU A 136 9.64 45.28 17.93
CA LEU A 136 8.24 45.03 17.62
C LEU A 136 8.09 44.80 16.12
N THR A 137 7.71 43.59 15.71
CA THR A 137 7.43 43.25 14.31
C THR A 137 5.93 43.25 14.07
N ILE A 138 5.45 43.93 13.04
CA ILE A 138 4.02 44.02 12.68
C ILE A 138 3.88 43.69 11.20
N SER A 139 3.11 42.66 10.87
CA SER A 139 2.80 42.26 9.48
C SER A 139 1.46 41.55 9.43
N ASP A 140 0.81 41.56 8.27
CA ASP A 140 -0.35 40.71 8.02
C ASP A 140 0.03 39.28 7.62
N GLY A 141 1.32 38.99 7.40
CA GLY A 141 1.85 37.65 7.15
C GLY A 141 1.70 37.17 5.70
N GLU A 142 1.37 38.03 4.74
CA GLU A 142 1.39 37.70 3.30
C GLU A 142 2.81 37.80 2.70
N VAL A 143 3.80 37.15 3.34
CA VAL A 143 5.23 37.29 3.00
C VAL A 143 5.61 36.50 1.75
N GLN A 144 6.28 37.15 0.79
CA GLN A 144 6.64 36.57 -0.51
C GLN A 144 8.03 35.91 -0.53
N ASP A 145 8.86 36.13 0.49
CA ASP A 145 10.23 35.60 0.63
C ASP A 145 10.48 34.79 1.92
N PRO A 146 9.59 33.88 2.34
CA PRO A 146 9.67 33.22 3.65
C PRO A 146 10.97 32.43 3.88
N ALA A 147 11.54 31.82 2.84
CA ALA A 147 12.82 31.10 2.94
C ALA A 147 14.02 32.03 3.21
N ASN A 148 14.04 33.20 2.58
CA ASN A 148 15.09 34.20 2.79
C ASN A 148 14.96 34.84 4.18
N VAL A 149 13.73 35.07 4.64
CA VAL A 149 13.43 35.58 5.99
C VAL A 149 14.02 34.68 7.06
N GLN A 150 13.85 33.36 6.96
CA GLN A 150 14.42 32.41 7.91
C GLN A 150 15.96 32.47 7.94
N THR A 151 16.57 32.59 6.76
CA THR A 151 18.03 32.65 6.62
C THR A 151 18.60 33.93 7.25
N GLU A 152 18.04 35.09 6.90
CA GLU A 152 18.47 36.40 7.43
C GLU A 152 18.20 36.51 8.94
N ALA A 153 17.06 36.00 9.43
CA ALA A 153 16.73 36.02 10.86
C ALA A 153 17.69 35.15 11.68
N ALA A 154 18.06 33.97 11.17
CA ALA A 154 19.02 33.08 11.83
C ALA A 154 20.43 33.69 11.88
N GLN A 155 20.87 34.30 10.77
CA GLN A 155 22.13 35.03 10.72
C GLN A 155 22.14 36.18 11.74
N LEU A 156 21.07 36.99 11.78
CA LEU A 156 20.93 38.05 12.77
C LEU A 156 20.98 37.50 14.20
N ALA A 157 20.24 36.42 14.50
CA ALA A 157 20.21 35.80 15.81
C ALA A 157 21.60 35.38 16.29
N SER A 158 22.40 34.75 15.42
CA SER A 158 23.75 34.33 15.74
C SER A 158 24.69 35.48 16.09
N LEU A 159 24.42 36.68 15.56
CA LEU A 159 25.24 37.87 15.75
C LEU A 159 24.89 38.60 17.06
N ILE A 160 23.60 38.74 17.38
CA ILE A 160 23.16 39.69 18.41
C ILE A 160 22.71 39.05 19.73
N LYS A 161 22.34 37.76 19.75
CA LYS A 161 21.78 37.12 20.96
C LYS A 161 22.70 37.14 22.17
N ASN A 162 24.01 37.12 21.94
CA ASN A 162 25.01 37.09 23.01
C ASN A 162 25.52 38.48 23.40
N GLU A 163 25.26 39.50 22.58
CA GLU A 163 25.75 40.86 22.79
C GLU A 163 24.70 41.80 23.39
N PHE A 164 23.42 41.52 23.19
CA PHE A 164 22.31 42.39 23.58
C PHE A 164 21.26 41.66 24.44
N THR A 165 20.61 42.40 25.33
CA THR A 165 19.36 42.01 25.99
C THR A 165 18.18 42.44 25.12
N ILE A 166 17.45 41.49 24.57
CA ILE A 166 16.47 41.71 23.50
C ILE A 166 15.11 41.23 23.98
N ASN A 167 14.14 42.15 24.02
CA ASN A 167 12.71 41.81 24.08
C ASN A 167 12.13 41.92 22.66
N SER A 168 12.02 40.78 21.97
CA SER A 168 11.44 40.70 20.62
C SER A 168 10.03 40.15 20.66
N GLN A 169 9.10 40.91 20.09
CA GLN A 169 7.67 40.60 20.05
C GLN A 169 7.14 40.80 18.62
N ALA A 170 6.11 40.03 18.26
CA ALA A 170 5.54 40.07 16.92
C ALA A 170 4.01 40.12 16.98
N VAL A 171 3.44 40.87 16.05
CA VAL A 171 2.00 41.07 15.87
C VAL A 171 1.65 40.63 14.46
N ARG A 172 0.71 39.69 14.37
CA ARG A 172 0.10 39.25 13.12
C ARG A 172 -1.27 39.89 12.98
N LEU A 173 -1.42 40.70 11.94
CA LEU A 173 -2.62 41.49 11.71
C LEU A 173 -3.54 40.81 10.70
N PHE A 174 -4.78 40.50 11.07
CA PHE A 174 -5.76 39.93 10.16
C PHE A 174 -6.43 41.04 9.33
N THR A 175 -5.90 41.28 8.13
CA THR A 175 -6.39 42.27 7.16
C THR A 175 -7.44 41.70 6.19
N SER A 176 -7.51 40.37 6.04
CA SER A 176 -8.50 39.66 5.20
C SER A 176 -8.89 38.28 5.79
N SER A 177 -9.70 37.48 5.07
CA SER A 177 -10.15 36.14 5.48
C SER A 177 -9.19 35.00 5.13
N SER A 178 -8.05 35.27 4.49
CA SER A 178 -7.00 34.27 4.22
C SER A 178 -6.21 33.94 5.50
N GLN A 179 -5.66 32.72 5.61
CA GLN A 179 -4.77 32.35 6.72
C GLN A 179 -3.33 32.81 6.42
N PRO A 180 -2.77 33.74 7.21
CA PRO A 180 -1.45 34.31 6.94
C PRO A 180 -0.27 33.42 7.39
N ASP A 181 0.88 33.56 6.72
CA ASP A 181 2.08 32.77 6.99
C ASP A 181 2.67 33.12 8.37
N THR A 182 2.61 32.16 9.28
CA THR A 182 3.06 32.29 10.67
C THR A 182 4.59 32.20 10.77
N LYS A 183 5.26 31.54 9.81
CA LYS A 183 6.69 31.21 9.90
C LYS A 183 7.58 32.43 9.70
N ALA A 184 7.26 33.28 8.73
CA ALA A 184 8.05 34.47 8.43
C ALA A 184 8.00 35.48 9.58
N VAL A 185 6.81 35.79 10.11
CA VAL A 185 6.62 36.75 11.21
C VAL A 185 7.23 36.23 12.53
N SER A 186 7.13 34.92 12.79
CA SER A 186 7.71 34.30 13.99
C SER A 186 9.23 34.18 13.95
N SER A 187 9.87 34.36 12.79
CA SER A 187 11.32 34.21 12.67
C SER A 187 12.11 35.19 13.54
N LEU A 188 11.61 36.41 13.75
CA LEU A 188 12.27 37.43 14.59
C LEU A 188 12.01 37.24 16.07
N LEU A 189 11.03 36.43 16.44
CA LEU A 189 10.78 36.08 17.83
C LEU A 189 11.92 35.25 18.43
N GLN A 190 12.66 34.53 17.59
CA GLN A 190 13.84 33.78 18.02
C GLN A 190 14.89 34.69 18.67
N LEU A 191 14.91 35.99 18.37
CA LEU A 191 15.87 36.96 18.92
C LEU A 191 15.62 37.26 20.41
N ASN A 192 14.42 36.98 20.94
CA ASN A 192 14.09 37.28 22.33
C ASN A 192 14.89 36.42 23.31
N ASN A 193 15.55 37.05 24.27
CA ASN A 193 16.33 36.38 25.31
C ASN A 193 16.04 36.90 26.74
N VAL A 194 15.01 37.74 26.93
CA VAL A 194 14.68 38.34 28.23
C VAL A 194 13.28 37.97 28.71
N SER A 195 12.27 37.98 27.83
CA SER A 195 10.87 37.86 28.21
C SER A 195 10.20 36.63 27.58
N ASN A 196 8.95 36.35 28.01
CA ASN A 196 8.10 35.42 27.29
C ASN A 196 7.79 36.00 25.91
N VAL A 197 8.02 35.17 24.91
CA VAL A 197 7.74 35.52 23.52
C VAL A 197 6.24 35.39 23.26
N ASN A 198 5.63 36.42 22.69
CA ASN A 198 4.25 36.37 22.24
C ASN A 198 4.15 36.71 20.75
N LEU A 199 3.51 35.82 19.99
CA LEU A 199 2.94 36.16 18.68
C LEU A 199 1.48 36.56 18.92
N LEU A 200 1.16 37.85 18.81
CA LEU A 200 -0.19 38.35 19.01
C LEU A 200 -0.97 38.38 17.70
N ASP A 201 -2.10 37.71 17.69
CA ASP A 201 -3.07 37.78 16.61
C ASP A 201 -4.06 38.91 16.87
N LEU A 202 -4.05 39.95 16.03
CA LEU A 202 -4.94 41.11 16.15
C LEU A 202 -5.83 41.22 14.93
N GLN A 203 -7.13 41.41 15.15
CA GLN A 203 -8.06 41.75 14.07
C GLN A 203 -8.04 43.25 13.80
N THR A 204 -8.07 43.63 12.52
CA THR A 204 -8.16 45.04 12.11
C THR A 204 -9.44 45.73 12.60
N SER A 205 -10.47 44.98 12.96
CA SER A 205 -11.74 45.46 13.51
C SER A 205 -11.66 45.99 14.96
N LEU A 206 -10.61 45.62 15.72
CA LEU A 206 -10.46 46.06 17.11
C LEU A 206 -10.28 47.58 17.22
N THR A 207 -10.68 48.17 18.34
CA THR A 207 -10.49 49.61 18.58
C THR A 207 -9.01 49.93 18.82
N ASN A 208 -8.59 51.17 18.52
CA ASN A 208 -7.20 51.59 18.75
C ASN A 208 -6.79 51.45 20.23
N ILE A 209 -7.70 51.73 21.16
CA ILE A 209 -7.43 51.67 22.60
C ILE A 209 -7.09 50.24 23.03
N GLU A 210 -7.84 49.26 22.54
CA GLU A 210 -7.59 47.83 22.81
C GLU A 210 -6.24 47.41 22.23
N ILE A 211 -5.98 47.72 20.94
CA ILE A 211 -4.71 47.37 20.29
C ILE A 211 -3.51 47.99 21.04
N ILE A 212 -3.61 49.26 21.44
CA ILE A 212 -2.58 49.97 22.20
C ILE A 212 -2.32 49.26 23.53
N ALA A 213 -3.38 48.97 24.30
CA ALA A 213 -3.25 48.32 25.60
C ALA A 213 -2.62 46.93 25.48
N THR A 214 -3.05 46.13 24.50
CA THR A 214 -2.51 44.77 24.27
C THR A 214 -1.04 44.82 23.88
N ILE A 215 -0.65 45.63 22.90
CA ILE A 215 0.76 45.68 22.46
C ILE A 215 1.65 46.28 23.56
N ALA A 216 1.18 47.31 24.28
CA ALA A 216 1.95 47.88 25.39
C ALA A 216 2.19 46.89 26.52
N SER A 217 1.23 45.98 26.80
CA SER A 217 1.39 44.96 27.85
C SER A 217 2.55 43.99 27.60
N LEU A 218 2.99 43.85 26.34
CA LEU A 218 4.15 43.02 25.97
C LEU A 218 5.50 43.60 26.45
N PHE A 219 5.54 44.90 26.73
CA PHE A 219 6.78 45.61 27.08
C PHE A 219 6.73 46.27 28.47
N SER A 220 5.58 46.30 29.13
CA SER A 220 5.38 47.03 30.40
C SER A 220 6.22 46.50 31.57
N ASN A 221 6.60 45.21 31.54
CA ASN A 221 7.33 44.52 32.62
C ASN A 221 8.63 43.85 32.12
N ASP A 222 9.22 44.32 31.02
CA ASP A 222 10.40 43.67 30.44
C ASP A 222 11.71 43.97 31.17
N SER A 223 11.69 44.89 32.14
CA SER A 223 12.82 45.29 32.98
C SER A 223 14.10 45.69 32.22
N LEU A 224 14.02 45.96 30.91
CA LEU A 224 15.18 46.30 30.10
C LEU A 224 15.80 47.63 30.54
N ASN A 225 15.02 48.50 31.19
CA ASN A 225 15.46 49.80 31.66
C ASN A 225 16.31 49.72 32.94
N LYS A 226 16.26 48.61 33.68
CA LYS A 226 16.96 48.44 34.96
C LYS A 226 17.46 47.00 35.11
N HIS A 227 18.78 46.82 35.16
CA HIS A 227 19.39 45.52 35.40
C HIS A 227 20.55 45.65 36.39
N ALA A 228 20.92 44.55 37.02
CA ALA A 228 22.13 44.41 37.82
C ALA A 228 23.05 43.35 37.17
N ILE A 229 24.34 43.39 37.47
CA ILE A 229 25.31 42.39 36.97
C ILE A 229 25.84 41.61 38.17
N LEU A 230 25.57 40.31 38.18
CA LEU A 230 26.25 39.35 39.05
C LEU A 230 27.64 39.09 38.47
N LYS A 231 28.70 39.38 39.23
CA LYS A 231 30.08 39.06 38.88
C LYS A 231 30.61 37.97 39.80
N SER A 232 31.34 37.03 39.22
CA SER A 232 32.12 36.01 39.91
C SER A 232 33.58 36.14 39.52
N ASP A 233 34.49 35.91 40.46
CA ASP A 233 35.93 35.80 40.18
C ASP A 233 36.26 34.58 39.30
N GLU A 234 35.32 33.63 39.18
CA GLU A 234 35.47 32.39 38.43
C GLU A 234 34.46 32.30 37.28
N THR A 235 34.83 31.64 36.19
CA THR A 235 33.91 31.35 35.08
C THR A 235 33.02 30.15 35.43
N ILE A 236 32.02 30.38 36.29
CA ILE A 236 31.12 29.32 36.81
C ILE A 236 29.65 29.54 36.46
N LEU A 237 29.27 30.73 35.98
CA LEU A 237 27.88 31.12 35.76
C LEU A 237 27.39 30.66 34.38
N LYS A 238 26.18 30.10 34.32
CA LYS A 238 25.49 29.69 33.10
C LYS A 238 24.09 30.30 33.04
N SER A 239 23.70 30.79 31.86
CA SER A 239 22.36 31.35 31.64
C SER A 239 21.32 30.28 31.35
N THR A 240 21.74 29.14 30.77
CA THR A 240 20.92 27.94 30.57
C THR A 240 21.69 26.68 31.01
N PRO A 241 21.00 25.59 31.37
CA PRO A 241 21.67 24.41 31.91
C PRO A 241 22.57 23.68 30.90
N TRP A 242 22.18 23.67 29.63
CA TRP A 242 22.89 22.98 28.53
C TRP A 242 23.99 23.84 27.87
N GLN A 243 24.24 25.06 28.34
CA GLN A 243 25.37 25.86 27.86
C GLN A 243 26.72 25.21 28.24
N THR A 244 27.62 25.15 27.26
CA THR A 244 28.98 24.63 27.40
C THR A 244 29.96 25.72 27.83
N THR A 245 29.78 26.95 27.36
CA THR A 245 30.57 28.13 27.77
C THR A 245 30.07 28.68 29.11
N MET A 246 31.00 28.87 30.05
CA MET A 246 30.73 29.47 31.35
C MET A 246 31.18 30.92 31.36
N ASN A 247 30.40 31.79 32.00
CA ASN A 247 30.68 33.21 32.10
C ASN A 247 31.11 33.56 33.52
N ASN A 248 31.85 34.66 33.65
CA ASN A 248 32.16 35.30 34.93
C ASN A 248 31.12 36.38 35.31
N THR A 249 30.18 36.69 34.41
CA THR A 249 29.14 37.69 34.62
C THR A 249 27.77 37.21 34.14
N LEU A 250 26.71 37.64 34.82
CA LEU A 250 25.32 37.36 34.46
C LEU A 250 24.42 38.56 34.77
N SER A 251 23.58 38.95 33.82
CA SER A 251 22.57 40.00 34.05
C SER A 251 21.43 39.47 34.92
N LEU A 252 21.10 40.21 35.97
CA LEU A 252 19.97 39.97 36.87
C LEU A 252 18.93 41.08 36.67
N PHE A 253 17.65 40.70 36.68
CA PHE A 253 16.53 41.61 36.53
C PHE A 253 15.78 41.78 37.86
N PRO A 254 15.07 42.90 38.09
CA PRO A 254 14.15 43.06 39.22
C PRO A 254 13.24 41.83 39.41
N GLY A 255 13.13 41.36 40.65
CA GLY A 255 12.38 40.14 40.99
C GLY A 255 13.26 38.89 41.14
N GLU A 256 12.65 37.71 40.97
CA GLU A 256 13.34 36.43 41.15
C GLU A 256 14.15 36.05 39.90
N ASN A 257 15.42 35.72 40.11
CA ASN A 257 16.33 35.25 39.07
C ASN A 257 16.77 33.81 39.35
N LEU A 258 16.66 32.98 38.33
CA LEU A 258 17.10 31.58 38.34
C LEU A 258 18.18 31.36 37.27
N PHE A 259 19.30 30.76 37.68
CA PHE A 259 20.45 30.50 36.83
C PHE A 259 21.19 29.22 37.26
N TRP A 260 22.20 28.81 36.50
CA TRP A 260 22.94 27.57 36.75
C TRP A 260 24.41 27.85 37.07
N LEU A 261 24.99 27.03 37.95
CA LEU A 261 26.40 27.04 38.27
C LEU A 261 27.00 25.66 38.06
N SER A 262 28.22 25.58 37.54
CA SER A 262 28.94 24.31 37.36
C SER A 262 29.47 23.72 38.67
N LYS A 263 29.77 24.58 39.65
CA LYS A 263 30.29 24.22 40.97
C LYS A 263 29.92 25.30 41.99
N ILE A 264 30.13 24.99 43.28
CA ILE A 264 30.00 25.99 44.35
C ILE A 264 31.08 27.07 44.16
N PRO A 265 30.73 28.36 44.14
CA PRO A 265 31.68 29.46 44.07
C PRO A 265 32.69 29.42 45.22
N THR A 266 33.98 29.54 44.94
CA THR A 266 35.02 29.65 45.99
C THR A 266 35.57 31.07 46.16
N GLY A 267 35.44 31.92 45.14
CA GLY A 267 35.72 33.36 45.19
C GLY A 267 34.52 34.25 45.56
N ASN A 268 34.69 35.57 45.46
CA ASN A 268 33.62 36.53 45.76
C ASN A 268 32.55 36.51 44.67
N LEU A 269 31.29 36.54 45.08
CA LEU A 269 30.14 36.84 44.22
C LEU A 269 29.61 38.21 44.61
N ILE A 270 29.59 39.14 43.66
CA ILE A 270 29.14 40.52 43.88
C ILE A 270 28.04 40.91 42.89
N VAL A 271 27.08 41.70 43.36
CA VAL A 271 26.09 42.39 42.52
C VAL A 271 26.25 43.89 42.78
N GLY A 272 26.73 44.63 41.78
CA GLY A 272 27.17 46.01 41.98
C GLY A 272 28.37 46.07 42.93
N GLU A 273 28.19 46.66 44.11
CA GLU A 273 29.18 46.73 45.20
C GLU A 273 28.86 45.79 46.38
N THR A 274 27.77 45.00 46.28
CA THR A 274 27.25 44.20 47.40
C THR A 274 27.67 42.74 47.27
N ASN A 275 28.19 42.15 48.36
CA ASN A 275 28.51 40.72 48.41
C ASN A 275 27.24 39.85 48.49
N VAL A 276 27.33 38.67 47.88
CA VAL A 276 26.27 37.67 47.86
C VAL A 276 26.58 36.54 48.84
N LYS A 277 25.67 36.29 49.79
CA LYS A 277 25.75 35.22 50.77
C LYS A 277 25.13 33.93 50.21
N ILE A 278 25.87 32.82 50.28
CA ILE A 278 25.47 31.55 49.68
C ILE A 278 24.79 30.65 50.73
N HIS A 279 23.64 30.09 50.39
CA HIS A 279 22.88 29.12 51.19
C HIS A 279 22.68 27.82 50.41
N LEU A 280 23.23 26.72 50.91
CA LEU A 280 23.03 25.38 50.32
C LEU A 280 21.71 24.78 50.81
N LYS A 281 20.91 24.26 49.88
CA LYS A 281 19.66 23.55 50.15
C LYS A 281 19.81 22.04 49.94
N GLU A 282 18.86 21.27 50.46
CA GLU A 282 18.78 19.82 50.24
C GLU A 282 18.54 19.49 48.75
N GLY A 283 18.79 18.23 48.39
CA GLY A 283 18.64 17.73 47.02
C GLY A 283 17.22 17.92 46.46
N LEU A 284 17.11 18.05 45.14
CA LEU A 284 15.84 18.27 44.45
C LEU A 284 14.92 17.05 44.58
N THR A 285 13.71 17.25 45.09
CA THR A 285 12.57 16.31 44.95
C THR A 285 11.73 16.71 43.75
N VAL A 286 10.86 15.82 43.25
CA VAL A 286 9.94 16.13 42.12
C VAL A 286 9.10 17.38 42.42
N ASP A 287 8.55 17.48 43.64
CA ASP A 287 7.70 18.62 44.04
C ASP A 287 8.49 19.92 44.23
N THR A 288 9.70 19.86 44.79
CA THR A 288 10.54 21.07 44.94
C THR A 288 11.10 21.54 43.60
N TYR A 289 11.40 20.60 42.69
CA TYR A 289 11.81 20.88 41.33
C TYR A 289 10.71 21.59 40.52
N GLU A 290 9.49 21.03 40.53
CA GLU A 290 8.35 21.61 39.81
C GLU A 290 8.08 23.04 40.27
N ASN A 291 8.03 23.27 41.59
CA ASN A 291 7.79 24.60 42.14
C ASN A 291 8.95 25.58 41.90
N LEU A 292 10.21 25.11 41.93
CA LEU A 292 11.37 25.97 41.71
C LEU A 292 11.50 26.43 40.25
N LEU A 293 11.20 25.54 39.29
CA LEU A 293 11.46 25.79 37.87
C LEU A 293 10.22 26.04 37.03
N LYS A 294 9.00 26.00 37.58
CA LYS A 294 7.75 26.18 36.84
C LYS A 294 7.81 27.28 35.77
N THR A 295 8.18 28.50 36.17
CA THR A 295 8.27 29.66 35.26
C THR A 295 9.35 29.49 34.18
N LYS A 296 10.47 28.82 34.50
CA LYS A 296 11.52 28.53 33.53
C LYS A 296 11.15 27.37 32.59
N ILE A 297 10.43 26.36 33.07
CA ILE A 297 9.91 25.26 32.26
C ILE A 297 8.91 25.81 31.23
N GLU A 298 7.99 26.68 31.64
CA GLU A 298 7.06 27.36 30.73
C GLU A 298 7.80 28.22 29.70
N TYR A 299 8.81 28.97 30.12
CA TYR A 299 9.69 29.73 29.23
C TYR A 299 10.36 28.82 28.18
N TYR A 300 10.96 27.70 28.60
CA TYR A 300 11.62 26.76 27.68
C TYR A 300 10.63 26.02 26.77
N ILE A 301 9.42 25.70 27.23
CA ILE A 301 8.36 25.16 26.38
C ILE A 301 8.01 26.14 25.26
N ASN A 302 7.88 27.43 25.58
CA ASN A 302 7.58 28.45 24.58
C ASN A 302 8.76 28.66 23.62
N GLN A 303 9.99 28.65 24.12
CA GLN A 303 11.20 28.68 23.28
C GLN A 303 11.26 27.46 22.34
N LEU A 304 10.97 26.26 22.83
CA LEU A 304 10.97 25.03 22.04
C LEU A 304 9.95 25.12 20.89
N LYS A 305 8.73 25.64 21.13
CA LYS A 305 7.73 25.88 20.07
C LYS A 305 8.27 26.81 18.98
N ILE A 306 8.98 27.87 19.34
CA ILE A 306 9.53 28.86 18.40
C ILE A 306 10.68 28.25 17.60
N LEU A 307 11.63 27.59 18.27
CA LEU A 307 12.74 26.90 17.62
C LEU A 307 12.24 25.85 16.62
N LYS A 308 11.13 25.16 16.95
CA LYS A 308 10.48 24.20 16.04
C LYS A 308 9.83 24.88 14.84
N ILE A 309 9.20 26.05 15.00
CA ILE A 309 8.63 26.84 13.89
C ILE A 309 9.74 27.39 12.97
N VAL A 310 10.86 27.82 13.54
CA VAL A 310 12.03 28.37 12.82
C VAL A 310 12.78 27.28 12.04
N ASN A 311 12.92 26.08 12.63
CA ASN A 311 13.41 24.85 11.98
C ASN A 311 14.80 24.95 11.29
N THR A 312 15.71 25.77 11.79
CA THR A 312 17.11 25.86 11.30
C THR A 312 17.99 24.76 11.93
N ASN A 313 19.20 24.54 11.41
CA ASN A 313 20.14 23.56 11.96
C ASN A 313 20.55 23.92 13.40
N GLU A 314 20.74 25.21 13.67
CA GLU A 314 21.03 25.74 15.00
C GLU A 314 19.85 25.49 15.95
N SER A 315 18.63 25.74 15.49
CA SER A 315 17.41 25.48 16.27
C SER A 315 17.24 23.99 16.59
N LYS A 316 17.56 23.09 15.65
CA LYS A 316 17.52 21.64 15.87
C LYS A 316 18.55 21.18 16.91
N ASN A 317 19.76 21.75 16.87
CA ASN A 317 20.79 21.46 17.87
C ASN A 317 20.36 21.96 19.26
N GLU A 318 19.82 23.17 19.36
CA GLU A 318 19.34 23.73 20.62
C GLU A 318 18.16 22.93 21.21
N ILE A 319 17.23 22.46 20.36
CA ILE A 319 16.16 21.53 20.78
C ILE A 319 16.76 20.22 21.30
N LYS A 320 17.75 19.65 20.61
CA LYS A 320 18.40 18.40 21.02
C LYS A 320 19.08 18.54 22.38
N ASP A 321 19.81 19.62 22.59
CA ASP A 321 20.53 19.88 23.84
C ASP A 321 19.55 20.11 25.01
N MET A 322 18.47 20.88 24.76
CA MET A 322 17.38 21.09 25.71
C MET A 322 16.70 19.77 26.10
N MET A 323 16.34 18.94 25.11
CA MET A 323 15.70 17.65 25.32
C MET A 323 16.59 16.68 26.07
N SER A 324 17.88 16.60 25.72
CA SER A 324 18.83 15.71 26.38
C SER A 324 19.01 16.08 27.86
N TYR A 325 19.10 17.37 28.18
CA TYR A 325 19.20 17.82 29.58
C TYR A 325 17.97 17.39 30.40
N PHE A 326 16.77 17.66 29.90
CA PHE A 326 15.55 17.36 30.64
C PHE A 326 15.25 15.85 30.73
N GLN A 327 15.58 15.06 29.69
CA GLN A 327 15.47 13.60 29.72
C GLN A 327 16.39 12.96 30.76
N ASN A 328 17.66 13.38 30.80
CA ASN A 328 18.62 12.88 31.77
C ASN A 328 18.16 13.22 33.20
N MET A 329 17.72 14.47 33.40
CA MET A 329 17.23 14.94 34.69
C MET A 329 15.96 14.21 35.17
N GLU A 330 15.03 13.91 34.27
CA GLU A 330 13.85 13.12 34.61
C GLU A 330 14.23 11.67 34.94
N SER A 331 15.16 11.08 34.19
CA SER A 331 15.62 9.71 34.44
C SER A 331 16.22 9.53 35.85
N SER A 332 16.95 10.54 36.34
CA SER A 332 17.54 10.54 37.69
C SER A 332 16.55 10.83 38.81
N LEU A 333 15.52 11.64 38.55
CA LEU A 333 14.40 11.86 39.48
C LEU A 333 13.43 10.66 39.56
N LEU A 334 13.39 9.81 38.53
CA LEU A 334 12.41 8.73 38.35
C LEU A 334 12.92 7.32 38.61
N THR A 335 14.18 7.15 39.02
CA THR A 335 14.76 5.86 39.44
C THR A 335 14.15 5.37 40.76
N ASN A 336 12.91 4.87 40.72
CA ASN A 336 12.34 4.00 41.75
C ASN A 336 11.74 2.75 41.08
N GLN A 337 12.25 1.58 41.46
CA GLN A 337 12.03 0.25 40.85
C GLN A 337 10.66 -0.39 41.16
N ASP A 338 9.69 0.33 41.73
CA ASP A 338 8.50 -0.30 42.33
C ASP A 338 7.30 -0.50 41.39
N ASP A 339 7.20 0.23 40.27
CA ASP A 339 6.03 0.13 39.38
C ASP A 339 5.98 -1.17 38.55
N VAL A 340 7.15 -1.69 38.14
CA VAL A 340 7.24 -2.98 37.42
C VAL A 340 6.93 -4.15 38.36
N LYS A 341 7.21 -4.01 39.67
CA LYS A 341 6.84 -5.03 40.68
C LYS A 341 5.33 -5.17 40.82
N ILE A 342 4.54 -4.11 40.63
CA ILE A 342 3.06 -4.18 40.70
C ILE A 342 2.52 -5.08 39.59
N LEU A 343 3.01 -4.94 38.36
CA LEU A 343 2.62 -5.75 37.20
C LEU A 343 3.16 -7.19 37.25
N LEU A 344 4.31 -7.40 37.89
CA LEU A 344 4.91 -8.72 38.07
C LEU A 344 4.25 -9.54 39.19
N ASN A 345 3.60 -8.88 40.15
CA ASN A 345 2.98 -9.54 41.31
C ASN A 345 1.47 -9.79 41.16
N ASP A 346 0.77 -9.07 40.27
CA ASP A 346 -0.67 -9.22 40.04
C ASP A 346 -1.00 -9.10 38.53
N SER A 347 -1.45 -10.20 37.92
CA SER A 347 -1.83 -10.29 36.50
C SER A 347 -3.28 -9.88 36.21
N SER A 348 -4.04 -9.47 37.22
CA SER A 348 -5.46 -9.11 37.08
C SER A 348 -5.66 -7.90 36.19
N LEU A 349 -6.86 -7.82 35.59
CA LEU A 349 -7.26 -6.69 34.75
C LEU A 349 -7.29 -5.38 35.57
N ARG A 350 -7.64 -5.47 36.86
CA ARG A 350 -7.60 -4.34 37.81
C ARG A 350 -6.18 -3.83 38.05
N ALA A 351 -5.22 -4.73 38.24
CA ALA A 351 -3.81 -4.34 38.35
C ALA A 351 -3.28 -3.71 37.06
N ARG A 352 -3.68 -4.24 35.90
CA ARG A 352 -3.36 -3.65 34.58
C ARG A 352 -3.94 -2.25 34.42
N LEU A 353 -5.21 -2.04 34.80
CA LEU A 353 -5.84 -0.72 34.83
C LEU A 353 -5.09 0.23 35.76
N GLN A 354 -4.76 -0.20 36.98
CA GLN A 354 -4.05 0.63 37.95
C GLN A 354 -2.65 1.01 37.45
N TYR A 355 -1.93 0.07 36.84
CA TYR A 355 -0.65 0.35 36.20
C TYR A 355 -0.79 1.39 35.07
N LEU A 356 -1.79 1.24 34.19
CA LEU A 356 -2.05 2.22 33.14
C LEU A 356 -2.41 3.59 33.74
N LYS A 357 -3.25 3.65 34.78
CA LYS A 357 -3.58 4.90 35.49
C LYS A 357 -2.33 5.56 36.05
N THR A 358 -1.48 4.81 36.76
CA THR A 358 -0.22 5.33 37.32
C THR A 358 0.72 5.80 36.20
N SER A 359 0.84 5.04 35.12
CA SER A 359 1.64 5.38 33.94
C SER A 359 1.12 6.66 33.26
N ILE A 360 -0.19 6.80 33.08
CA ILE A 360 -0.84 7.99 32.49
C ILE A 360 -0.67 9.21 33.40
N ILE A 361 -0.88 9.07 34.71
CA ILE A 361 -0.68 10.15 35.67
C ILE A 361 0.79 10.60 35.65
N ARG A 362 1.73 9.65 35.58
CA ARG A 362 3.17 9.93 35.44
C ARG A 362 3.47 10.64 34.12
N LYS A 363 2.92 10.15 33.01
CA LYS A 363 3.00 10.79 31.68
C LYS A 363 2.44 12.22 31.71
N LYS A 364 1.28 12.46 32.33
CA LYS A 364 0.67 13.80 32.48
C LYS A 364 1.49 14.76 33.33
N LYS A 365 2.18 14.24 34.35
CA LYS A 365 3.07 14.99 35.26
C LYS A 365 4.48 15.20 34.67
N SER A 366 4.89 14.39 33.69
CA SER A 366 6.16 14.53 32.99
C SER A 366 6.15 15.76 32.07
N PHE A 367 6.85 16.82 32.48
CA PHE A 367 7.11 17.98 31.62
C PHE A 367 8.03 17.63 30.44
N VAL A 368 8.90 16.62 30.60
CA VAL A 368 9.73 16.07 29.52
C VAL A 368 8.85 15.44 28.44
N MET A 369 7.77 14.76 28.81
CA MET A 369 6.84 14.22 27.82
C MET A 369 6.10 15.34 27.09
N ARG A 370 5.72 16.44 27.75
CA ARG A 370 5.16 17.61 27.07
C ARG A 370 6.17 18.29 26.13
N MET A 371 7.42 18.44 26.56
CA MET A 371 8.51 18.97 25.72
C MET A 371 8.84 18.02 24.56
N SER A 372 8.85 16.72 24.82
CA SER A 372 9.05 15.64 23.84
C SER A 372 7.90 15.60 22.84
N GLN A 373 6.65 15.76 23.31
CA GLN A 373 5.49 15.88 22.44
C GLN A 373 5.66 17.07 21.51
N ILE A 374 6.03 18.26 22.00
CA ILE A 374 6.24 19.44 21.13
C ILE A 374 7.47 19.29 20.22
N ALA A 375 8.55 18.68 20.71
CA ALA A 375 9.76 18.40 19.93
C ALA A 375 9.50 17.38 18.82
N ASN A 376 8.66 16.37 19.09
CA ASN A 376 8.27 15.27 18.21
C ASN A 376 6.90 15.50 17.54
N ASP A 377 6.26 16.66 17.72
CA ASP A 377 4.99 17.01 17.07
C ASP A 377 5.27 17.33 15.60
N ASP A 378 5.50 16.26 14.85
CA ASP A 378 5.77 16.27 13.43
C ASP A 378 4.47 16.16 12.62
N LYS A 379 3.28 16.34 13.25
CA LYS A 379 2.02 16.50 12.49
C LYS A 379 2.01 17.73 11.57
N VAL A 380 3.03 18.61 11.65
CA VAL A 380 3.25 19.70 10.69
C VAL A 380 4.39 19.43 9.69
N SER A 381 5.25 18.44 9.89
CA SER A 381 6.29 18.05 8.90
C SER A 381 6.16 16.62 8.35
N GLN A 382 4.97 16.03 8.51
CA GLN A 382 4.52 14.78 7.88
C GLN A 382 5.00 13.50 8.59
N LEU A 383 4.04 12.74 9.12
CA LEU A 383 4.00 11.29 9.28
C LEU A 383 5.36 10.53 9.36
N ASN A 384 5.76 10.27 10.60
CA ASN A 384 6.50 9.12 11.15
C ASN A 384 7.70 8.51 10.39
N SER A 385 8.82 9.24 10.39
CA SER A 385 10.18 8.76 10.09
C SER A 385 10.69 7.67 11.07
N ALA A 386 10.12 7.55 12.28
CA ALA A 386 10.48 6.53 13.26
C ALA A 386 9.80 5.18 12.97
N GLN A 387 8.57 5.19 12.43
CA GLN A 387 7.98 4.00 11.80
C GLN A 387 8.70 3.62 10.51
N GLN A 388 9.26 4.57 9.76
CA GLN A 388 10.13 4.27 8.61
C GLN A 388 11.50 3.69 9.04
N ALA A 389 12.06 4.09 10.18
CA ALA A 389 13.36 3.61 10.65
C ALA A 389 13.30 2.19 11.25
N ASP A 390 12.25 1.83 11.99
CA ASP A 390 12.04 0.46 12.48
C ASP A 390 11.48 -0.47 11.38
N TYR A 391 10.77 0.07 10.39
CA TYR A 391 10.39 -0.65 9.17
C TYR A 391 11.60 -0.88 8.25
N LEU A 392 12.48 0.09 8.03
CA LEU A 392 13.69 -0.07 7.19
C LEU A 392 14.77 -0.95 7.84
N ARG A 393 14.72 -1.16 9.16
CA ARG A 393 15.65 -2.07 9.87
C ARG A 393 15.16 -3.52 9.96
N ALA A 394 13.94 -3.82 9.51
CA ALA A 394 13.37 -5.16 9.47
C ALA A 394 12.95 -5.62 8.05
N VAL A 395 13.29 -4.86 7.01
CA VAL A 395 12.79 -5.05 5.63
C VAL A 395 13.94 -5.33 4.66
N ASP A 396 14.74 -6.36 4.95
CA ASP A 396 15.58 -6.97 3.92
C ASP A 396 14.96 -8.26 3.34
N ASN A 397 13.69 -8.60 3.65
CA ASN A 397 13.01 -9.75 3.02
C ASN A 397 11.46 -9.78 3.11
N THR A 398 10.72 -8.67 2.96
CA THR A 398 9.24 -8.71 3.09
C THR A 398 8.46 -8.70 1.77
N SER A 399 7.38 -9.49 1.77
CA SER A 399 6.56 -9.93 0.64
C SER A 399 5.72 -8.80 0.00
N LYS A 400 5.17 -9.05 -1.20
CA LYS A 400 4.23 -8.10 -1.87
C LYS A 400 2.98 -7.78 -1.04
N ASN A 401 2.58 -8.66 -0.12
CA ASN A 401 1.35 -8.52 0.68
C ASN A 401 1.48 -7.49 1.81
N ALA A 402 2.62 -7.45 2.52
CA ALA A 402 2.94 -6.44 3.53
C ALA A 402 2.87 -5.02 2.98
N ARG A 403 3.42 -4.81 1.77
CA ARG A 403 3.35 -3.50 1.09
C ARG A 403 1.93 -3.12 0.72
N GLY A 404 1.09 -4.10 0.37
CA GLY A 404 -0.33 -3.89 0.05
C GLY A 404 -1.15 -3.49 1.27
N LEU A 405 -0.95 -4.15 2.42
CA LEU A 405 -1.61 -3.83 3.68
C LEU A 405 -1.19 -2.46 4.22
N ALA A 406 0.12 -2.17 4.22
CA ALA A 406 0.64 -0.86 4.62
C ALA A 406 0.13 0.27 3.72
N ARG A 407 0.08 0.05 2.40
CA ARG A 407 -0.51 1.04 1.47
C ARG A 407 -1.99 1.27 1.73
N ARG A 408 -2.80 0.25 2.06
CA ARG A 408 -4.23 0.44 2.37
C ARG A 408 -4.44 1.32 3.59
N ALA A 409 -3.71 1.07 4.69
CA ALA A 409 -3.79 1.88 5.90
C ALA A 409 -3.38 3.34 5.65
N VAL A 410 -2.32 3.57 4.87
CA VAL A 410 -1.82 4.92 4.53
C VAL A 410 -2.75 5.64 3.55
N THR A 411 -3.28 4.94 2.54
CA THR A 411 -4.16 5.53 1.51
C THR A 411 -5.52 5.92 2.08
N GLN A 412 -6.01 5.21 3.11
CA GLN A 412 -7.28 5.51 3.77
C GLN A 412 -7.18 6.55 4.88
N GLY A 413 -5.98 6.98 5.28
CA GLY A 413 -5.80 7.99 6.33
C GLY A 413 -6.36 7.57 7.70
N LEU A 414 -6.40 6.27 7.99
CA LEU A 414 -7.02 5.74 9.21
C LEU A 414 -6.20 6.10 10.45
N ASP A 415 -6.80 6.86 11.38
CA ASP A 415 -6.28 7.04 12.74
C ASP A 415 -6.91 5.98 13.66
N PHE A 416 -6.21 4.85 13.83
CA PHE A 416 -6.66 3.75 14.69
C PHE A 416 -6.95 4.19 16.13
N ASN A 417 -6.23 5.20 16.65
CA ASN A 417 -6.49 5.70 18.00
C ASN A 417 -7.83 6.43 18.03
N GLU A 418 -8.09 7.31 17.07
CA GLU A 418 -9.36 8.05 17.01
C GLU A 418 -10.55 7.11 16.85
N ILE A 419 -10.43 6.11 15.97
CA ILE A 419 -11.48 5.10 15.73
C ILE A 419 -11.80 4.35 17.02
N LEU A 420 -10.80 3.75 17.68
CA LEU A 420 -11.03 2.98 18.90
C LEU A 420 -11.50 3.87 20.07
N ARG A 421 -10.97 5.08 20.21
CA ARG A 421 -11.44 6.01 21.26
C ARG A 421 -12.90 6.40 21.04
N LYS A 422 -13.30 6.63 19.78
CA LYS A 422 -14.70 6.91 19.44
C LYS A 422 -15.60 5.73 19.78
N GLU A 423 -15.23 4.52 19.39
CA GLU A 423 -16.00 3.30 19.71
C GLU A 423 -16.10 3.08 21.22
N VAL A 424 -15.01 3.25 21.97
CA VAL A 424 -15.03 3.11 23.44
C VAL A 424 -15.92 4.17 24.12
N ARG A 425 -15.96 5.42 23.62
CA ARG A 425 -16.92 6.43 24.12
C ARG A 425 -18.35 6.00 23.87
N ILE A 426 -18.67 5.52 22.66
CA ILE A 426 -20.01 5.05 22.31
C ILE A 426 -20.39 3.84 23.19
N MET A 427 -19.47 2.91 23.43
CA MET A 427 -19.68 1.81 24.36
C MET A 427 -19.98 2.31 25.78
N ALA A 428 -19.21 3.28 26.29
CA ALA A 428 -19.41 3.81 27.63
C ALA A 428 -20.77 4.51 27.78
N GLU A 429 -21.23 5.22 26.76
CA GLU A 429 -22.58 5.83 26.72
C GLU A 429 -23.70 4.76 26.79
N HIS A 430 -23.49 3.62 26.15
CA HIS A 430 -24.50 2.56 26.04
C HIS A 430 -24.30 1.40 27.02
N ILE A 431 -23.31 1.45 27.92
CA ILE A 431 -22.96 0.35 28.84
C ILE A 431 -24.13 -0.11 29.73
N HIS A 432 -25.12 0.76 29.92
CA HIS A 432 -26.36 0.47 30.64
C HIS A 432 -27.18 -0.66 30.00
N GLU A 433 -27.04 -0.90 28.69
CA GLU A 433 -27.67 -2.03 27.98
C GLU A 433 -27.18 -3.41 28.45
N LEU A 434 -26.06 -3.47 29.19
CA LEU A 434 -25.44 -4.70 29.70
C LEU A 434 -25.48 -4.82 31.23
N GLN A 435 -26.17 -3.91 31.94
CA GLN A 435 -26.14 -3.87 33.42
C GLN A 435 -26.86 -5.03 34.09
N ASP A 436 -27.89 -5.58 33.45
CA ASP A 436 -28.69 -6.70 33.96
C ASP A 436 -28.07 -8.08 33.67
N ILE A 437 -26.93 -8.12 32.97
CA ILE A 437 -26.21 -9.36 32.68
C ILE A 437 -25.38 -9.78 33.88
N ASN A 438 -25.66 -10.98 34.39
CA ASN A 438 -24.87 -11.66 35.40
C ASN A 438 -23.79 -12.51 34.72
N ASP A 439 -22.52 -12.11 34.85
CA ASP A 439 -21.38 -12.77 34.21
C ASP A 439 -20.64 -13.80 35.10
N ASN A 440 -21.21 -14.18 36.25
CA ASN A 440 -20.57 -15.14 37.16
C ASN A 440 -20.37 -16.54 36.55
N ASP A 441 -21.23 -16.94 35.61
CA ASP A 441 -21.14 -18.24 34.91
C ASP A 441 -20.46 -18.12 33.54
N HIS A 442 -19.93 -16.94 33.19
CA HIS A 442 -19.18 -16.75 31.95
C HIS A 442 -17.76 -17.33 32.07
N LEU A 443 -17.17 -17.62 30.92
CA LEU A 443 -15.78 -18.01 30.72
C LEU A 443 -14.86 -16.90 31.23
N VAL A 444 -13.90 -17.35 32.03
CA VAL A 444 -12.90 -16.52 32.67
C VAL A 444 -11.55 -16.82 32.03
N SER A 445 -10.79 -15.78 31.72
CA SER A 445 -9.40 -15.97 31.29
C SER A 445 -8.57 -16.58 32.43
N PHE A 446 -7.90 -17.71 32.18
CA PHE A 446 -7.05 -18.34 33.21
C PHE A 446 -5.89 -17.44 33.65
N PHE A 447 -5.55 -16.41 32.86
CA PHE A 447 -4.44 -15.49 33.14
C PHE A 447 -4.85 -14.27 33.97
N SER A 448 -5.86 -13.51 33.52
CA SER A 448 -6.32 -12.30 34.21
C SER A 448 -7.43 -12.55 35.22
N GLN A 449 -8.03 -13.75 35.22
CA GLN A 449 -9.18 -14.13 36.05
C GLN A 449 -10.41 -13.21 35.85
N ASP A 450 -10.59 -12.70 34.63
CA ASP A 450 -11.68 -11.78 34.26
C ASP A 450 -12.45 -12.28 33.02
N THR A 451 -13.70 -11.81 32.86
CA THR A 451 -14.63 -12.16 31.77
C THR A 451 -14.55 -11.15 30.62
N THR A 452 -15.21 -11.46 29.49
CA THR A 452 -15.41 -10.49 28.40
C THR A 452 -16.19 -9.25 28.86
N LEU A 453 -17.22 -9.43 29.71
CA LEU A 453 -18.00 -8.32 30.22
C LEU A 453 -17.21 -7.45 31.21
N GLY A 454 -16.39 -8.07 32.07
CA GLY A 454 -15.48 -7.36 32.95
C GLY A 454 -14.43 -6.54 32.18
N GLY A 455 -13.91 -7.09 31.07
CA GLY A 455 -13.08 -6.37 30.11
C GLY A 455 -13.75 -5.14 29.50
N ILE A 456 -14.98 -5.30 29.00
CA ILE A 456 -15.81 -4.20 28.47
C ILE A 456 -16.03 -3.11 29.53
N ARG A 457 -16.44 -3.49 30.75
CA ARG A 457 -16.66 -2.56 31.88
C ARG A 457 -15.38 -1.78 32.20
N THR A 458 -14.23 -2.44 32.17
CA THR A 458 -12.93 -1.83 32.50
C THR A 458 -12.46 -0.85 31.42
N VAL A 459 -12.65 -1.17 30.14
CA VAL A 459 -12.36 -0.23 29.05
C VAL A 459 -13.28 0.99 29.12
N CYS A 460 -14.57 0.81 29.38
CA CYS A 460 -15.51 1.92 29.55
C CYS A 460 -15.17 2.79 30.78
N GLN A 461 -14.59 2.20 31.84
CA GLN A 461 -14.14 2.96 33.01
C GLN A 461 -13.07 4.02 32.67
N LEU A 462 -12.25 3.80 31.64
CA LEU A 462 -11.26 4.79 31.17
C LEU A 462 -11.92 6.08 30.65
N VAL A 463 -13.17 6.00 30.20
CA VAL A 463 -13.98 7.17 29.79
C VAL A 463 -14.43 7.92 31.03
N THR A 464 -15.00 7.21 32.00
CA THR A 464 -15.46 7.79 33.27
C THR A 464 -14.32 8.48 34.04
N ASP A 465 -13.11 7.93 33.95
CA ASP A 465 -11.91 8.48 34.59
C ASP A 465 -11.23 9.61 33.79
N ASN A 466 -11.78 10.01 32.63
CA ASN A 466 -11.20 11.01 31.72
C ASN A 466 -9.73 10.71 31.33
N MET A 467 -9.45 9.43 31.05
CA MET A 467 -8.11 8.95 30.69
C MET A 467 -8.00 8.43 29.26
N LEU A 468 -9.12 8.22 28.56
CA LEU A 468 -9.13 7.61 27.23
C LEU A 468 -8.28 8.37 26.20
N ASP A 469 -8.25 9.71 26.25
CA ASP A 469 -7.50 10.54 25.30
C ASP A 469 -5.97 10.41 25.42
N ASP A 470 -5.50 9.88 26.57
CA ASP A 470 -4.07 9.70 26.86
C ASP A 470 -3.57 8.28 26.55
N ILE A 471 -4.46 7.43 26.02
CA ILE A 471 -4.22 5.99 25.79
C ILE A 471 -4.21 5.72 24.29
N ASP A 472 -3.28 4.88 23.83
CA ASP A 472 -3.20 4.47 22.43
C ASP A 472 -4.07 3.24 22.11
N ALA A 473 -4.21 2.93 20.83
CA ALA A 473 -5.01 1.81 20.35
C ALA A 473 -4.53 0.45 20.90
N ASN A 474 -3.22 0.26 21.10
CA ASN A 474 -2.68 -1.00 21.61
C ASN A 474 -3.04 -1.19 23.08
N ASP A 475 -2.98 -0.12 23.88
CA ASP A 475 -3.37 -0.13 25.27
C ASP A 475 -4.88 -0.40 25.42
N ILE A 476 -5.74 0.19 24.57
CA ILE A 476 -7.19 -0.12 24.53
C ILE A 476 -7.41 -1.62 24.25
N LEU A 477 -6.73 -2.19 23.25
CA LEU A 477 -6.87 -3.59 22.88
C LEU A 477 -6.29 -4.57 23.92
N ARG A 478 -5.35 -4.11 24.76
CA ARG A 478 -4.88 -4.87 25.93
C ARG A 478 -5.86 -4.85 27.10
N MET A 479 -6.88 -4.00 27.06
CA MET A 479 -7.85 -3.84 28.14
C MET A 479 -9.21 -4.50 27.85
N ILE A 480 -9.64 -4.62 26.58
CA ILE A 480 -10.98 -5.14 26.24
C ILE A 480 -11.23 -6.59 26.71
N ASN A 481 -10.17 -7.41 26.80
CA ASN A 481 -10.22 -8.77 27.35
C ASN A 481 -11.34 -9.66 26.77
N ILE A 482 -11.48 -9.72 25.44
CA ILE A 482 -12.43 -10.66 24.81
C ILE A 482 -11.91 -12.08 25.02
N VAL A 483 -12.59 -12.85 25.87
CA VAL A 483 -12.22 -14.22 26.23
C VAL A 483 -12.64 -15.19 25.13
N GLY A 484 -11.84 -16.22 24.92
CA GLY A 484 -12.11 -17.27 23.96
C GLY A 484 -11.28 -18.51 24.25
N VAL A 485 -11.25 -19.44 23.30
CA VAL A 485 -10.41 -20.65 23.42
C VAL A 485 -9.03 -20.40 22.81
N GLY A 486 -7.98 -20.72 23.58
CA GLY A 486 -6.59 -20.61 23.12
C GLY A 486 -6.30 -21.56 21.96
N CYS A 487 -5.50 -21.10 20.99
CA CYS A 487 -5.14 -21.90 19.82
C CYS A 487 -3.72 -21.63 19.31
N SER A 488 -3.23 -22.57 18.51
CA SER A 488 -2.04 -22.41 17.67
C SER A 488 -2.46 -22.19 16.24
N GLY A 489 -1.98 -21.10 15.62
CA GLY A 489 -2.19 -20.80 14.21
C GLY A 489 -0.99 -20.07 13.62
N PRO A 490 -0.83 -20.09 12.29
CA PRO A 490 0.23 -19.35 11.62
C PRO A 490 0.03 -17.84 11.83
N ILE A 491 1.12 -17.15 12.14
CA ILE A 491 1.17 -15.69 12.16
C ILE A 491 1.75 -15.24 10.83
N GLY A 492 1.07 -14.33 10.13
CA GLY A 492 1.51 -13.89 8.82
C GLY A 492 0.66 -12.78 8.21
N GLU A 493 1.03 -12.43 6.98
CA GLU A 493 0.34 -11.41 6.20
C GLU A 493 -0.88 -12.05 5.53
N PHE A 494 -2.01 -12.14 6.25
CA PHE A 494 -3.28 -12.64 5.72
C PHE A 494 -4.13 -11.46 5.20
N PRO A 495 -3.89 -10.94 3.97
CA PRO A 495 -4.70 -9.84 3.43
C PRO A 495 -6.15 -10.24 3.20
N ASP A 496 -6.38 -11.55 3.06
CA ASP A 496 -7.67 -12.19 3.03
C ASP A 496 -7.79 -13.13 4.24
N PRO A 497 -8.58 -12.76 5.26
CA PRO A 497 -8.69 -13.54 6.49
C PRO A 497 -9.30 -14.92 6.25
N MET A 498 -10.03 -15.13 5.14
CA MET A 498 -10.62 -16.44 4.80
C MET A 498 -9.59 -17.53 4.55
N THR A 499 -8.31 -17.16 4.34
CA THR A 499 -7.20 -18.09 4.09
C THR A 499 -6.51 -18.57 5.36
N TRP A 500 -6.78 -17.94 6.50
CA TRP A 500 -6.20 -18.33 7.78
C TRP A 500 -6.81 -19.62 8.29
N ARG A 501 -5.99 -20.48 8.88
CA ARG A 501 -6.39 -21.80 9.40
C ARG A 501 -5.77 -21.99 10.78
N VAL A 502 -6.52 -22.63 11.67
CA VAL A 502 -6.02 -23.00 13.00
C VAL A 502 -5.30 -24.34 12.89
N ASN A 503 -4.10 -24.44 13.47
CA ASN A 503 -3.34 -25.70 13.51
C ASN A 503 -3.85 -26.61 14.63
N GLU A 504 -4.07 -26.04 15.82
CA GLU A 504 -4.54 -26.76 17.01
C GLU A 504 -5.41 -25.86 17.89
N ILE A 505 -6.46 -26.42 18.50
CA ILE A 505 -7.29 -25.74 19.50
C ILE A 505 -7.10 -26.40 20.86
N TYR A 506 -6.88 -25.59 21.89
CA TYR A 506 -6.67 -26.04 23.26
C TYR A 506 -7.98 -25.96 24.03
N VAL A 507 -8.87 -26.92 23.79
CA VAL A 507 -10.18 -26.96 24.44
C VAL A 507 -10.04 -26.96 25.97
N GLY A 508 -10.83 -26.12 26.65
CA GLY A 508 -10.75 -25.91 28.10
C GLY A 508 -9.67 -24.92 28.55
N CYS A 509 -8.83 -24.43 27.64
CA CYS A 509 -7.89 -23.35 27.88
C CYS A 509 -8.53 -22.03 27.44
N TYR A 510 -9.23 -21.37 28.36
CA TYR A 510 -9.90 -20.10 28.10
C TYR A 510 -9.02 -18.91 28.46
N VAL A 511 -8.78 -18.03 27.49
CA VAL A 511 -7.88 -16.87 27.64
C VAL A 511 -8.29 -15.78 26.66
N SER A 512 -7.94 -14.53 26.94
CA SER A 512 -8.10 -13.44 25.98
C SER A 512 -6.83 -13.21 25.16
N LEU A 513 -6.97 -12.68 23.94
CA LEU A 513 -5.79 -12.27 23.18
C LEU A 513 -5.02 -11.15 23.89
N SER A 514 -5.73 -10.26 24.60
CA SER A 514 -5.13 -9.21 25.43
C SER A 514 -4.15 -9.78 26.46
N ASP A 515 -4.50 -10.91 27.07
CA ASP A 515 -3.65 -11.61 28.04
C ASP A 515 -2.48 -12.32 27.39
N VAL A 516 -2.68 -12.96 26.25
CA VAL A 516 -1.58 -13.56 25.46
C VAL A 516 -0.53 -12.49 25.11
N LEU A 517 -0.97 -11.32 24.66
CA LEU A 517 -0.07 -10.20 24.33
C LEU A 517 0.62 -9.62 25.58
N THR A 518 -0.10 -9.53 26.70
CA THR A 518 0.47 -9.01 27.95
C THR A 518 1.50 -9.96 28.52
N ALA A 519 1.21 -11.26 28.55
CA ALA A 519 2.14 -12.28 29.01
C ALA A 519 3.41 -12.30 28.14
N PHE A 520 3.27 -12.17 26.82
CA PHE A 520 4.41 -12.08 25.90
C PHE A 520 5.32 -10.89 26.20
N MET A 521 4.75 -9.74 26.57
CA MET A 521 5.54 -8.57 26.96
C MET A 521 6.22 -8.75 28.32
N GLN A 522 5.49 -9.26 29.32
CA GLN A 522 6.02 -9.49 30.67
C GLN A 522 7.19 -10.49 30.67
N SER A 523 7.11 -11.50 29.81
CA SER A 523 8.09 -12.57 29.71
C SER A 523 9.29 -12.25 28.79
N GLN A 524 9.40 -11.01 28.30
CA GLN A 524 10.42 -10.58 27.32
C GLN A 524 10.43 -11.44 26.04
N GLY A 525 9.23 -11.76 25.53
CA GLY A 525 9.05 -12.42 24.23
C GLY A 525 8.80 -13.93 24.28
N ARG A 526 8.50 -14.51 25.46
CA ARG A 526 8.04 -15.90 25.55
C ARG A 526 6.52 -15.97 25.43
N SER A 527 6.02 -16.84 24.55
CA SER A 527 4.59 -17.08 24.39
C SER A 527 3.94 -17.58 25.69
N LEU A 528 2.68 -17.21 25.91
CA LEU A 528 1.88 -17.81 26.97
C LEU A 528 1.60 -19.27 26.62
N GLN A 529 1.73 -20.17 27.59
CA GLN A 529 1.51 -21.61 27.37
C GLN A 529 0.15 -22.05 27.90
N ALA A 530 -0.46 -22.98 27.17
CA ALA A 530 -1.69 -23.63 27.57
C ALA A 530 -1.45 -24.49 28.83
N PRO A 531 -2.25 -24.33 29.91
CA PRO A 531 -2.11 -25.11 31.12
C PRO A 531 -2.16 -26.62 30.85
N ALA A 532 -1.41 -27.38 31.64
CA ALA A 532 -1.28 -28.85 31.58
C ALA A 532 -0.62 -29.45 30.32
N ILE A 533 -0.69 -28.81 29.15
CA ILE A 533 -0.12 -29.32 27.90
C ILE A 533 1.17 -28.62 27.46
N ASN A 534 1.51 -27.47 28.07
CA ASN A 534 2.72 -26.70 27.81
C ASN A 534 2.97 -26.35 26.33
N LYS A 535 1.88 -26.21 25.56
CA LYS A 535 1.94 -25.77 24.17
C LYS A 535 1.72 -24.26 24.08
N ASP A 536 2.41 -23.62 23.14
CA ASP A 536 2.33 -22.16 22.98
C ASP A 536 0.96 -21.74 22.43
N ILE A 537 0.38 -20.72 23.07
CA ILE A 537 -0.83 -20.04 22.62
C ILE A 537 -0.40 -18.86 21.75
N THR A 538 -0.72 -18.96 20.46
CA THR A 538 -0.36 -17.91 19.50
C THR A 538 -1.53 -16.97 19.22
N ASN A 539 -2.77 -17.49 19.27
CA ASN A 539 -3.98 -16.75 19.00
C ASN A 539 -5.14 -17.29 19.86
N VAL A 540 -6.29 -16.61 19.82
CA VAL A 540 -7.51 -16.95 20.57
C VAL A 540 -8.69 -16.91 19.61
N ILE A 541 -9.56 -17.92 19.69
CA ILE A 541 -10.85 -17.92 19.00
C ILE A 541 -11.91 -17.36 19.95
N PRO A 542 -12.47 -16.16 19.70
CA PRO A 542 -13.46 -15.55 20.59
C PRO A 542 -14.68 -16.44 20.84
N ILE A 543 -15.15 -16.48 22.08
CA ILE A 543 -16.40 -17.11 22.49
C ILE A 543 -17.20 -16.06 23.27
N ILE A 544 -18.43 -15.79 22.87
CA ILE A 544 -19.30 -14.80 23.54
C ILE A 544 -20.59 -15.51 23.94
N GLU A 545 -20.78 -15.71 25.24
CA GLU A 545 -21.83 -16.56 25.79
C GLU A 545 -23.20 -15.89 25.80
N ASP A 546 -23.25 -14.57 26.02
CA ASP A 546 -24.48 -13.79 25.95
C ASP A 546 -24.55 -13.02 24.61
N GLU A 547 -25.59 -13.32 23.82
CA GLU A 547 -25.84 -12.70 22.53
C GLU A 547 -25.91 -11.16 22.61
N ARG A 548 -26.38 -10.60 23.74
CA ARG A 548 -26.44 -9.15 23.96
C ARG A 548 -25.05 -8.53 23.98
N ILE A 549 -24.04 -9.21 24.56
CA ILE A 549 -22.65 -8.74 24.55
C ILE A 549 -22.11 -8.72 23.12
N ALA A 550 -22.36 -9.78 22.35
CA ALA A 550 -21.90 -9.86 20.96
C ALA A 550 -22.56 -8.78 20.08
N LYS A 551 -23.88 -8.61 20.17
CA LYS A 551 -24.64 -7.55 19.47
C LYS A 551 -24.17 -6.15 19.89
N PHE A 552 -23.88 -5.96 21.17
CA PHE A 552 -23.36 -4.71 21.70
C PHE A 552 -22.00 -4.35 21.07
N LEU A 553 -21.06 -5.31 21.03
CA LEU A 553 -19.76 -5.12 20.38
C LEU A 553 -19.91 -4.84 18.88
N GLN A 554 -20.76 -5.58 18.16
CA GLN A 554 -20.99 -5.33 16.74
C GLN A 554 -21.59 -3.95 16.45
N LYS A 555 -22.50 -3.49 17.32
CA LYS A 555 -23.21 -2.23 17.14
C LYS A 555 -22.36 -1.02 17.50
N TYR A 556 -21.59 -1.11 18.60
CA TYR A 556 -20.91 0.05 19.19
C TYR A 556 -19.39 0.01 19.08
N ALA A 557 -18.78 -1.15 18.85
CA ALA A 557 -17.33 -1.31 18.70
C ALA A 557 -16.90 -2.38 17.66
N PRO A 558 -17.40 -2.30 16.41
CA PRO A 558 -17.06 -3.28 15.39
C PRO A 558 -15.56 -3.29 15.05
N SER A 559 -14.91 -2.13 14.98
CA SER A 559 -13.49 -2.05 14.64
C SER A 559 -12.62 -2.64 15.75
N LEU A 560 -13.00 -2.45 17.01
CA LEU A 560 -12.31 -3.02 18.15
C LEU A 560 -12.27 -4.56 18.09
N LEU A 561 -13.39 -5.20 17.74
CA LEU A 561 -13.46 -6.65 17.55
C LEU A 561 -12.57 -7.11 16.37
N GLU A 562 -12.62 -6.41 15.24
CA GLU A 562 -11.83 -6.71 14.06
C GLU A 562 -10.32 -6.54 14.32
N TYR A 563 -9.92 -5.47 15.02
CA TYR A 563 -8.52 -5.18 15.34
C TYR A 563 -7.95 -6.17 16.34
N THR A 564 -8.75 -6.59 17.32
CA THR A 564 -8.36 -7.67 18.25
C THR A 564 -8.01 -8.93 17.46
N CYS A 565 -8.91 -9.40 16.59
CA CYS A 565 -8.65 -10.60 15.79
C CYS A 565 -7.50 -10.40 14.79
N SER A 566 -7.33 -9.18 14.25
CA SER A 566 -6.23 -8.86 13.34
C SER A 566 -4.86 -8.97 14.00
N ILE A 567 -4.69 -8.48 15.25
CA ILE A 567 -3.43 -8.64 15.96
C ILE A 567 -3.12 -10.12 16.18
N GLY A 568 -4.14 -10.93 16.45
CA GLY A 568 -3.99 -12.38 16.62
C GLY A 568 -3.43 -13.06 15.37
N MET A 569 -3.98 -12.71 14.20
CA MET A 569 -3.60 -13.32 12.92
C MET A 569 -2.29 -12.74 12.32
N ARG A 570 -2.07 -11.43 12.48
CA ARG A 570 -1.07 -10.68 11.69
C ARG A 570 0.01 -10.01 12.54
N ARG A 571 -0.17 -9.97 13.87
CA ARG A 571 0.63 -9.13 14.79
C ARG A 571 0.68 -7.65 14.40
N LEU A 572 -0.29 -7.21 13.61
CA LEU A 572 -0.42 -5.85 13.08
C LEU A 572 -1.88 -5.41 13.18
N LEU A 573 -2.07 -4.13 13.54
CA LEU A 573 -3.33 -3.44 13.39
C LEU A 573 -3.63 -3.24 11.90
N ALA A 574 -4.65 -3.91 11.40
CA ALA A 574 -5.11 -3.76 10.04
C ALA A 574 -6.63 -3.78 10.02
N ASP A 575 -7.21 -2.80 9.35
CA ASP A 575 -8.64 -2.77 9.09
C ASP A 575 -8.97 -3.65 7.88
N VAL A 576 -9.18 -4.93 8.15
CA VAL A 576 -9.57 -5.92 7.15
C VAL A 576 -10.94 -6.47 7.55
N PRO A 577 -12.01 -6.18 6.78
CA PRO A 577 -13.36 -6.62 7.10
C PRO A 577 -13.46 -8.14 7.33
N MET A 578 -14.34 -8.54 8.24
CA MET A 578 -14.64 -9.94 8.57
C MET A 578 -13.46 -10.73 9.14
N THR A 579 -12.38 -10.08 9.60
CA THR A 579 -11.28 -10.75 10.29
C THR A 579 -11.79 -11.51 11.51
N ALA A 580 -12.68 -10.90 12.30
CA ALA A 580 -13.31 -11.55 13.45
C ALA A 580 -14.16 -12.76 13.04
N GLY A 581 -15.05 -12.57 12.06
CA GLY A 581 -15.88 -13.65 11.54
C GLY A 581 -15.07 -14.85 11.02
N TYR A 582 -14.01 -14.61 10.25
CA TYR A 582 -13.16 -15.67 9.71
C TYR A 582 -12.21 -16.29 10.75
N THR A 583 -11.83 -15.56 11.81
CA THR A 583 -11.12 -16.13 12.96
C THR A 583 -12.00 -17.20 13.62
N ILE A 584 -13.26 -16.86 13.91
CA ILE A 584 -14.22 -17.79 14.52
C ILE A 584 -14.56 -18.94 13.55
N CYS A 585 -14.74 -18.64 12.26
CA CYS A 585 -14.96 -19.64 11.21
C CYS A 585 -13.84 -20.70 11.17
N ALA A 586 -12.58 -20.27 11.26
CA ALA A 586 -11.44 -21.18 11.30
C ALA A 586 -11.46 -22.06 12.57
N GLY A 587 -11.95 -21.51 13.69
CA GLY A 587 -12.24 -22.26 14.90
C GLY A 587 -13.32 -23.33 14.72
N VAL A 588 -14.46 -22.98 14.11
CA VAL A 588 -15.54 -23.93 13.77
C VAL A 588 -14.99 -25.07 12.92
N TRP A 589 -14.26 -24.73 11.84
CA TRP A 589 -13.72 -25.72 10.92
C TRP A 589 -12.74 -26.66 11.62
N LYS A 590 -11.83 -26.12 12.44
CA LYS A 590 -10.85 -26.94 13.14
C LYS A 590 -11.49 -27.86 14.19
N LEU A 591 -12.52 -27.39 14.89
CA LEU A 591 -13.24 -28.23 15.85
C LEU A 591 -13.99 -29.39 15.16
N ILE A 592 -14.45 -29.24 13.91
CA ILE A 592 -15.04 -30.35 13.16
C ILE A 592 -13.99 -31.45 12.91
N GLU A 593 -12.77 -31.06 12.56
CA GLU A 593 -11.65 -32.01 12.39
C GLU A 593 -11.33 -32.72 13.71
N ASP A 594 -11.24 -31.98 14.81
CA ASP A 594 -10.88 -32.52 16.12
C ASP A 594 -12.00 -33.41 16.70
N LEU A 595 -13.27 -33.07 16.47
CA LEU A 595 -14.43 -33.86 16.88
C LEU A 595 -14.53 -35.21 16.17
N ASN A 596 -13.90 -35.37 15.01
CA ASN A 596 -13.76 -36.68 14.38
C ASN A 596 -12.95 -37.66 15.26
N ILE A 597 -12.02 -37.15 16.07
CA ILE A 597 -11.10 -37.95 16.89
C ILE A 597 -11.53 -37.94 18.36
N ASN A 598 -11.91 -36.77 18.89
CA ASN A 598 -12.22 -36.56 20.31
C ASN A 598 -13.58 -35.91 20.52
N LYS A 599 -14.53 -36.69 21.05
CA LYS A 599 -15.92 -36.25 21.34
C LYS A 599 -16.17 -36.03 22.83
N SER A 600 -15.14 -35.65 23.59
CA SER A 600 -15.32 -35.31 25.01
C SER A 600 -16.32 -34.17 25.18
N GLU A 601 -17.00 -34.13 26.33
CA GLU A 601 -18.05 -33.14 26.63
C GLU A 601 -17.56 -31.70 26.44
N ILE A 602 -16.30 -31.42 26.80
CA ILE A 602 -15.71 -30.09 26.66
C ILE A 602 -15.49 -29.68 25.20
N HIS A 603 -15.14 -30.62 24.31
CA HIS A 603 -15.02 -30.35 22.87
C HIS A 603 -16.38 -30.02 22.26
N LEU A 604 -17.40 -30.80 22.63
CA LEU A 604 -18.78 -30.61 22.16
C LEU A 604 -19.37 -29.27 22.62
N LYS A 605 -19.18 -28.92 23.90
CA LYS A 605 -19.60 -27.62 24.44
C LYS A 605 -18.87 -26.47 23.74
N THR A 606 -17.56 -26.57 23.58
CA THR A 606 -16.76 -25.54 22.90
C THR A 606 -17.23 -25.34 21.45
N PHE A 607 -17.47 -26.43 20.72
CA PHE A 607 -18.01 -26.36 19.36
C PHE A 607 -19.37 -25.66 19.30
N ASN A 608 -20.29 -26.03 20.20
CA ASN A 608 -21.60 -25.40 20.31
C ASN A 608 -21.49 -23.87 20.52
N GLU A 609 -20.65 -23.44 21.45
CA GLU A 609 -20.49 -22.01 21.76
C GLU A 609 -19.77 -21.24 20.64
N VAL A 610 -18.77 -21.84 19.99
CA VAL A 610 -18.09 -21.22 18.84
C VAL A 610 -19.04 -21.08 17.64
N VAL A 611 -19.90 -22.06 17.36
CA VAL A 611 -20.91 -21.98 16.29
C VAL A 611 -21.95 -20.88 16.57
N LYS A 612 -22.45 -20.77 17.81
CA LYS A 612 -23.34 -19.68 18.21
C LYS A 612 -22.68 -18.31 18.08
N THR A 613 -21.44 -18.19 18.57
CA THR A 613 -20.66 -16.95 18.44
C THR A 613 -20.47 -16.58 16.97
N TYR A 614 -20.18 -17.56 16.10
CA TYR A 614 -20.05 -17.37 14.66
C TYR A 614 -21.35 -16.87 14.02
N GLU A 615 -22.49 -17.50 14.34
CA GLU A 615 -23.82 -17.10 13.85
C GLU A 615 -24.10 -15.62 14.15
N ILE A 616 -23.81 -15.18 15.38
CA ILE A 616 -24.02 -13.79 15.81
C ILE A 616 -23.03 -12.86 15.12
N VAL A 617 -21.73 -13.15 15.18
CA VAL A 617 -20.67 -12.25 14.66
C VAL A 617 -20.78 -12.03 13.15
N VAL A 618 -21.19 -13.04 12.40
CA VAL A 618 -21.37 -12.94 10.94
C VAL A 618 -22.71 -12.34 10.54
N GLY A 619 -23.76 -12.60 11.31
CA GLY A 619 -25.11 -12.09 11.08
C GLY A 619 -25.60 -12.32 9.64
N ASN A 620 -25.86 -11.22 8.92
CA ASN A 620 -26.41 -11.25 7.57
C ASN A 620 -25.38 -11.19 6.43
N TYR A 621 -24.08 -11.20 6.73
CA TYR A 621 -23.04 -11.04 5.72
C TYR A 621 -23.15 -12.01 4.52
N PHE A 622 -23.39 -13.30 4.78
CA PHE A 622 -23.55 -14.33 3.74
C PHE A 622 -24.98 -14.52 3.23
N GLN A 623 -25.91 -13.62 3.53
CA GLN A 623 -27.30 -13.76 3.05
C GLN A 623 -27.40 -13.72 1.52
N HIS A 624 -26.45 -13.06 0.85
CA HIS A 624 -26.35 -13.02 -0.61
C HIS A 624 -26.09 -14.41 -1.24
N ILE A 625 -25.69 -15.43 -0.46
CA ILE A 625 -25.49 -16.81 -0.94
C ILE A 625 -26.81 -17.59 -0.99
N MET A 626 -27.74 -17.29 -0.09
CA MET A 626 -28.99 -18.04 0.08
C MET A 626 -29.83 -18.15 -1.21
N PRO A 627 -29.92 -17.15 -2.09
CA PRO A 627 -30.64 -17.26 -3.36
C PRO A 627 -30.10 -18.35 -4.32
N TYR A 628 -28.82 -18.74 -4.17
CA TYR A 628 -28.22 -19.82 -4.95
C TYR A 628 -28.59 -21.19 -4.39
N ILE A 629 -29.04 -21.26 -3.13
CA ILE A 629 -29.46 -22.51 -2.47
C ILE A 629 -30.94 -22.78 -2.77
N LYS A 630 -31.20 -23.15 -4.03
CA LYS A 630 -32.52 -23.47 -4.57
C LYS A 630 -32.52 -24.87 -5.19
N GLN A 631 -33.71 -25.41 -5.47
CA GLN A 631 -33.81 -26.62 -6.26
C GLN A 631 -33.28 -26.34 -7.67
N GLN A 632 -32.26 -27.08 -8.10
CA GLN A 632 -31.69 -26.90 -9.43
C GLN A 632 -32.55 -27.57 -10.51
N GLN A 633 -32.62 -26.91 -11.68
CA GLN A 633 -33.42 -27.39 -12.81
C GLN A 633 -32.79 -28.61 -13.51
N ASN A 634 -31.45 -28.71 -13.53
CA ASN A 634 -30.74 -29.82 -14.16
C ASN A 634 -30.02 -30.68 -13.11
N ASN A 635 -30.57 -31.87 -12.87
CA ASN A 635 -30.02 -32.83 -11.90
C ASN A 635 -28.75 -33.55 -12.37
N GLN A 636 -28.33 -33.40 -13.63
CA GLN A 636 -27.11 -34.02 -14.16
C GLN A 636 -25.85 -33.17 -13.93
N LEU A 637 -26.01 -31.87 -13.64
CA LEU A 637 -24.90 -30.93 -13.45
C LEU A 637 -24.59 -30.76 -11.97
N SER A 638 -23.32 -30.44 -11.68
CA SER A 638 -22.87 -30.16 -10.32
C SER A 638 -23.62 -28.95 -9.73
N TYR A 639 -23.78 -28.93 -8.40
CA TYR A 639 -24.53 -27.88 -7.74
C TYR A 639 -23.82 -26.52 -7.82
N TYR A 640 -24.58 -25.47 -8.14
CA TYR A 640 -24.08 -24.12 -8.28
C TYR A 640 -23.99 -23.44 -6.91
N ILE A 641 -22.81 -23.49 -6.31
CA ILE A 641 -22.49 -22.84 -5.03
C ILE A 641 -21.92 -21.41 -5.20
N ALA A 642 -22.08 -20.81 -6.38
CA ALA A 642 -21.53 -19.50 -6.72
C ALA A 642 -20.01 -19.33 -6.45
N ASN A 643 -19.24 -20.43 -6.47
CA ASN A 643 -17.82 -20.48 -6.12
C ASN A 643 -17.52 -20.09 -4.66
N ASN A 644 -18.46 -20.32 -3.74
CA ASN A 644 -18.20 -20.20 -2.31
C ASN A 644 -17.57 -21.50 -1.79
N GLY A 645 -16.40 -21.39 -1.15
CA GLY A 645 -15.75 -22.53 -0.50
C GLY A 645 -16.41 -22.90 0.82
N THR A 646 -15.89 -23.94 1.46
CA THR A 646 -16.46 -24.51 2.68
C THR A 646 -16.67 -23.47 3.79
N THR A 647 -15.68 -22.61 4.03
CA THR A 647 -15.73 -21.54 5.05
C THR A 647 -16.88 -20.56 4.83
N ASN A 648 -17.12 -20.14 3.59
CA ASN A 648 -18.24 -19.26 3.23
C ASN A 648 -19.59 -19.96 3.29
N MET A 649 -19.64 -21.29 3.18
CA MET A 649 -20.87 -22.08 3.25
C MET A 649 -21.30 -22.45 4.67
N ILE A 650 -20.44 -22.31 5.70
CA ILE A 650 -20.79 -22.60 7.10
C ILE A 650 -22.00 -21.78 7.56
N SER A 651 -22.02 -20.46 7.32
CA SER A 651 -23.12 -19.59 7.72
C SER A 651 -24.42 -19.89 6.94
N PRO A 652 -24.39 -20.08 5.60
CA PRO A 652 -25.52 -20.61 4.86
C PRO A 652 -26.07 -21.95 5.39
N PHE A 653 -25.22 -22.91 5.79
CA PHE A 653 -25.69 -24.15 6.41
C PHE A 653 -26.43 -23.91 7.72
N ILE A 654 -25.91 -23.04 8.60
CA ILE A 654 -26.60 -22.63 9.83
C ILE A 654 -28.00 -22.09 9.51
N LYS A 655 -28.10 -21.17 8.52
CA LYS A 655 -29.38 -20.58 8.11
C LYS A 655 -30.34 -21.62 7.52
N LEU A 656 -29.86 -22.53 6.68
CA LEU A 656 -30.67 -23.60 6.12
C LEU A 656 -31.32 -24.47 7.20
N TYR A 657 -30.54 -24.90 8.20
CA TYR A 657 -31.07 -25.70 9.30
C TYR A 657 -32.00 -24.90 10.23
N ARG A 658 -31.81 -23.58 10.36
CA ARG A 658 -32.73 -22.69 11.09
C ARG A 658 -34.06 -22.46 10.36
N GLU A 659 -34.01 -22.27 9.04
CA GLU A 659 -35.20 -22.12 8.19
C GLU A 659 -36.06 -23.39 8.19
N ASN A 660 -35.42 -24.56 8.40
CA ASN A 660 -36.05 -25.88 8.42
C ASN A 660 -36.91 -26.17 7.16
N ASP A 661 -36.48 -25.62 6.02
CA ASP A 661 -37.10 -25.85 4.72
C ASP A 661 -36.67 -27.23 4.18
N THR A 662 -37.57 -28.20 4.28
CA THR A 662 -37.29 -29.59 3.89
C THR A 662 -36.83 -29.71 2.43
N ALA A 663 -37.36 -28.92 1.51
CA ALA A 663 -36.99 -28.97 0.10
C ALA A 663 -35.53 -28.52 -0.13
N LYS A 664 -35.05 -27.54 0.64
CA LYS A 664 -33.65 -27.11 0.61
C LYS A 664 -32.74 -28.10 1.33
N LEU A 665 -33.17 -28.64 2.47
CA LEU A 665 -32.40 -29.63 3.24
C LEU A 665 -32.16 -30.93 2.44
N GLU A 666 -33.10 -31.33 1.58
CA GLU A 666 -32.91 -32.45 0.64
C GLU A 666 -31.78 -32.23 -0.38
N GLN A 667 -31.36 -30.98 -0.63
CA GLN A 667 -30.24 -30.68 -1.53
C GLN A 667 -28.87 -30.79 -0.86
N ILE A 668 -28.79 -31.00 0.46
CA ILE A 668 -27.52 -31.01 1.21
C ILE A 668 -26.48 -31.97 0.59
N PRO A 669 -26.78 -33.23 0.25
CA PRO A 669 -25.80 -34.13 -0.36
C PRO A 669 -25.20 -33.57 -1.67
N LYS A 670 -26.01 -32.93 -2.51
CA LYS A 670 -25.55 -32.25 -3.74
C LYS A 670 -24.65 -31.06 -3.43
N ILE A 671 -25.01 -30.25 -2.44
CA ILE A 671 -24.21 -29.11 -2.00
C ILE A 671 -22.86 -29.60 -1.44
N LEU A 672 -22.86 -30.67 -0.63
CA LEU A 672 -21.64 -31.27 -0.10
C LEU A 672 -20.74 -31.81 -1.22
N ARG A 673 -21.28 -32.53 -2.22
CA ARG A 673 -20.50 -32.96 -3.40
C ARG A 673 -19.90 -31.77 -4.17
N ALA A 674 -20.67 -30.70 -4.36
CA ALA A 674 -20.15 -29.50 -5.04
C ALA A 674 -19.06 -28.79 -4.22
N LEU A 675 -19.20 -28.71 -2.90
CA LEU A 675 -18.16 -28.18 -2.00
C LEU A 675 -16.90 -29.03 -2.05
N TYR A 676 -17.07 -30.36 -1.96
CA TYR A 676 -16.00 -31.34 -2.08
C TYR A 676 -15.21 -31.13 -3.38
N THR A 677 -15.93 -31.01 -4.50
CA THR A 677 -15.33 -30.77 -5.82
C THR A 677 -14.63 -29.42 -5.89
N TYR A 678 -15.21 -28.38 -5.30
CA TYR A 678 -14.65 -27.03 -5.32
C TYR A 678 -13.37 -26.91 -4.49
N GLU A 679 -13.31 -27.54 -3.32
CA GLU A 679 -12.13 -27.54 -2.46
C GLU A 679 -10.97 -28.34 -3.10
N ILE A 680 -11.25 -29.49 -3.71
CA ILE A 680 -10.24 -30.23 -4.50
C ILE A 680 -9.73 -29.35 -5.64
N TRP A 681 -10.63 -28.71 -6.38
CA TRP A 681 -10.23 -27.81 -7.47
C TRP A 681 -9.32 -26.67 -6.98
N GLN A 682 -9.64 -26.03 -5.86
CA GLN A 682 -8.82 -24.97 -5.29
C GLN A 682 -7.42 -25.49 -4.91
N ALA A 683 -7.35 -26.64 -4.25
CA ALA A 683 -6.08 -27.23 -3.80
C ALA A 683 -5.19 -27.64 -4.98
N ILE A 684 -5.74 -28.35 -5.97
CA ILE A 684 -5.01 -28.77 -7.17
C ILE A 684 -4.56 -27.55 -7.98
N ARG A 685 -5.44 -26.56 -8.18
CA ARG A 685 -5.11 -25.34 -8.93
C ARG A 685 -4.00 -24.51 -8.29
N ARG A 686 -3.89 -24.48 -6.95
CA ARG A 686 -2.81 -23.78 -6.25
C ARG A 686 -1.42 -24.27 -6.65
N GLN A 687 -1.28 -25.52 -7.11
CA GLN A 687 -0.01 -26.10 -7.51
C GLN A 687 0.57 -25.47 -8.80
N TYR A 688 -0.28 -24.88 -9.66
CA TYR A 688 0.15 -24.34 -10.95
C TYR A 688 -0.32 -22.91 -11.27
N LYS A 689 -1.26 -22.32 -10.50
CA LYS A 689 -1.92 -21.02 -10.81
C LYS A 689 -0.99 -19.83 -11.03
N ASN A 690 0.18 -19.79 -10.40
CA ASN A 690 1.09 -18.64 -10.42
C ASN A 690 2.25 -18.80 -11.42
N ARG A 691 2.10 -19.68 -12.42
CA ARG A 691 3.11 -19.94 -13.45
C ARG A 691 2.58 -19.57 -14.83
N ASP A 692 3.46 -19.06 -15.69
CA ASP A 692 3.10 -18.61 -17.04
C ASP A 692 2.66 -19.77 -17.97
N ASP A 693 3.05 -21.00 -17.62
CA ASP A 693 2.75 -22.24 -18.33
C ASP A 693 1.64 -23.08 -17.64
N SER A 694 0.75 -22.43 -16.88
CA SER A 694 -0.27 -23.09 -16.06
C SER A 694 -1.09 -24.16 -16.78
N ASP A 695 -1.52 -23.87 -18.01
CA ASP A 695 -2.35 -24.78 -18.80
C ASP A 695 -1.55 -26.00 -19.29
N GLN A 696 -0.26 -25.81 -19.63
CA GLN A 696 0.62 -26.91 -20.02
C GLN A 696 0.93 -27.81 -18.83
N ILE A 697 1.12 -27.24 -17.64
CA ILE A 697 1.33 -28.00 -16.41
C ILE A 697 0.07 -28.81 -16.09
N ALA A 698 -1.11 -28.19 -16.08
CA ALA A 698 -2.36 -28.89 -15.83
C ALA A 698 -2.59 -30.04 -16.82
N GLN A 699 -2.29 -29.81 -18.11
CA GLN A 699 -2.36 -30.86 -19.13
C GLN A 699 -1.39 -32.01 -18.85
N LYS A 700 -0.13 -31.73 -18.46
CA LYS A 700 0.85 -32.77 -18.12
C LYS A 700 0.43 -33.57 -16.90
N MET A 701 -0.06 -32.89 -15.86
CA MET A 701 -0.60 -33.55 -14.66
C MET A 701 -1.79 -34.45 -15.02
N LEU A 702 -2.66 -33.98 -15.90
CA LEU A 702 -3.81 -34.75 -16.39
C LEU A 702 -3.35 -35.98 -17.17
N ASP A 703 -2.48 -35.79 -18.16
CA ASP A 703 -1.96 -36.89 -19.00
C ASP A 703 -1.23 -37.94 -18.15
N GLN A 704 -0.49 -37.54 -17.11
CA GLN A 704 0.11 -38.46 -16.13
C GLN A 704 -0.94 -39.19 -15.29
N LEU A 705 -1.93 -38.47 -14.75
CA LEU A 705 -2.99 -39.04 -13.90
C LEU A 705 -3.77 -40.15 -14.61
N ILE A 706 -4.09 -39.97 -15.89
CA ILE A 706 -4.82 -40.97 -16.70
C ILE A 706 -3.91 -41.93 -17.46
N GLY A 707 -2.59 -41.89 -17.23
CA GLY A 707 -1.62 -42.78 -17.87
C GLY A 707 -1.64 -42.69 -19.40
N LEU A 708 -1.84 -41.48 -19.94
CA LEU A 708 -2.00 -41.25 -21.38
C LEU A 708 -0.66 -41.49 -22.10
N ASP A 709 -0.54 -42.63 -22.75
CA ASP A 709 0.60 -42.95 -23.62
C ASP A 709 0.17 -42.91 -25.10
N LEU A 710 0.32 -41.72 -25.69
CA LEU A 710 -0.01 -41.50 -27.11
C LEU A 710 0.87 -42.32 -28.05
N ASN A 711 2.06 -42.77 -27.64
CA ASN A 711 2.96 -43.52 -28.52
C ASN A 711 2.65 -45.01 -28.51
N LYS A 712 2.35 -45.57 -27.33
CA LYS A 712 2.08 -46.99 -27.15
C LYS A 712 0.74 -47.41 -27.74
N TYR A 713 -0.29 -46.57 -27.59
CA TYR A 713 -1.66 -46.88 -28.03
C TYR A 713 -2.11 -46.08 -29.26
N LYS A 714 -1.18 -45.47 -30.01
CA LYS A 714 -1.55 -44.73 -31.23
C LYS A 714 -2.28 -45.63 -32.23
N THR A 715 -3.29 -45.07 -32.86
CA THR A 715 -3.91 -45.66 -34.04
C THR A 715 -2.89 -45.65 -35.19
N SER A 716 -2.62 -46.81 -35.78
CA SER A 716 -1.67 -46.92 -36.88
C SER A 716 -2.25 -46.30 -38.16
N LEU A 717 -1.43 -45.53 -38.88
CA LEU A 717 -1.74 -45.06 -40.22
C LEU A 717 -1.52 -46.17 -41.24
N GLN A 718 -2.25 -46.12 -42.35
CA GLN A 718 -1.92 -46.96 -43.51
C GLN A 718 -0.58 -46.52 -44.14
N PRO A 719 0.08 -47.39 -44.92
CA PRO A 719 1.26 -47.02 -45.71
C PRO A 719 1.05 -45.77 -46.60
N SER A 720 2.15 -45.16 -47.04
CA SER A 720 2.09 -43.97 -47.88
C SER A 720 1.37 -44.25 -49.20
N PHE A 721 0.52 -43.32 -49.63
CA PHE A 721 -0.35 -43.34 -50.80
C PHE A 721 -1.53 -44.34 -50.76
N GLU A 722 -1.69 -45.07 -49.65
CA GLU A 722 -2.89 -45.89 -49.40
C GLU A 722 -4.01 -45.08 -48.73
N VAL A 723 -5.25 -45.49 -48.98
CA VAL A 723 -6.44 -44.78 -48.50
C VAL A 723 -6.68 -45.10 -47.03
N GLU A 724 -6.77 -44.07 -46.19
CA GLU A 724 -7.18 -44.24 -44.79
C GLU A 724 -8.65 -44.68 -44.67
N PRO A 725 -8.98 -45.52 -43.67
CA PRO A 725 -10.37 -45.87 -43.35
C PRO A 725 -11.17 -44.64 -42.93
N SER A 726 -12.50 -44.72 -42.98
CA SER A 726 -13.35 -43.61 -42.53
C SER A 726 -13.25 -43.44 -41.00
N LEU A 727 -13.41 -42.21 -40.48
CA LEU A 727 -13.34 -41.96 -39.03
C LEU A 727 -14.33 -42.82 -38.21
N ASN A 728 -15.45 -43.22 -38.81
CA ASN A 728 -16.46 -44.06 -38.16
C ASN A 728 -16.05 -45.54 -38.06
N GLU A 729 -15.08 -45.98 -38.87
CA GLU A 729 -14.53 -47.33 -38.85
C GLU A 729 -13.32 -47.46 -37.90
N ILE A 730 -12.76 -46.33 -37.44
CA ILE A 730 -11.62 -46.30 -36.55
C ILE A 730 -12.09 -46.38 -35.10
N GLN A 731 -11.63 -47.42 -34.39
CA GLN A 731 -11.77 -47.49 -32.94
C GLN A 731 -10.55 -46.86 -32.28
N PHE A 732 -10.73 -45.65 -31.73
CA PHE A 732 -9.70 -44.99 -30.92
C PHE A 732 -9.63 -45.60 -29.53
N HIS A 733 -8.44 -45.56 -28.93
CA HIS A 733 -8.23 -45.99 -27.55
C HIS A 733 -8.98 -45.08 -26.57
N ASP A 734 -9.74 -45.67 -25.66
CA ASP A 734 -10.58 -44.98 -24.66
C ASP A 734 -10.52 -45.65 -23.27
N GLN A 735 -9.57 -46.56 -23.05
CA GLN A 735 -9.40 -47.23 -21.76
C GLN A 735 -8.72 -46.29 -20.76
N ILE A 736 -9.17 -46.35 -19.51
CA ILE A 736 -8.63 -45.54 -18.41
C ILE A 736 -7.48 -46.33 -17.76
N HIS A 737 -6.30 -45.72 -17.69
CA HIS A 737 -5.11 -46.27 -17.03
C HIS A 737 -4.64 -45.32 -15.92
N THR A 738 -5.35 -45.31 -14.79
CA THR A 738 -5.02 -44.41 -13.68
C THR A 738 -3.64 -44.69 -13.10
N ASP A 739 -2.80 -43.66 -12.97
CA ASP A 739 -1.57 -43.73 -12.17
C ASP A 739 -1.92 -43.61 -10.69
N GLU A 740 -2.10 -44.77 -10.04
CA GLU A 740 -2.51 -44.87 -8.63
C GLU A 740 -1.55 -44.17 -7.67
N LEU A 741 -0.24 -44.25 -7.92
CA LEU A 741 0.78 -43.61 -7.08
C LEU A 741 0.69 -42.10 -7.16
N TYR A 742 0.50 -41.58 -8.38
CA TYR A 742 0.37 -40.14 -8.60
C TYR A 742 -0.97 -39.61 -8.08
N LEU A 743 -2.07 -40.35 -8.23
CA LEU A 743 -3.33 -40.02 -7.60
C LEU A 743 -3.17 -39.91 -6.08
N ASP A 744 -2.56 -40.89 -5.43
CA ASP A 744 -2.33 -40.87 -3.98
C ASP A 744 -1.45 -39.68 -3.54
N GLU A 745 -0.49 -39.24 -4.38
CA GLU A 745 0.29 -38.02 -4.15
C GLU A 745 -0.59 -36.76 -4.19
N LEU A 746 -1.45 -36.62 -5.20
CA LEU A 746 -2.37 -35.49 -5.30
C LEU A 746 -3.37 -35.47 -4.13
N LEU A 747 -3.88 -36.64 -3.73
CA LEU A 747 -4.85 -36.76 -2.64
C LEU A 747 -4.29 -36.36 -1.27
N LYS A 748 -2.97 -36.50 -1.04
CA LYS A 748 -2.33 -35.99 0.18
C LYS A 748 -2.50 -34.48 0.36
N THR A 749 -2.68 -33.72 -0.73
CA THR A 749 -2.87 -32.26 -0.66
C THR A 749 -4.30 -31.84 -0.30
N VAL A 750 -5.25 -32.78 -0.31
CA VAL A 750 -6.69 -32.56 -0.10
C VAL A 750 -7.28 -33.42 1.01
N TYR A 751 -6.45 -33.97 1.90
CA TYR A 751 -6.90 -34.85 3.01
C TYR A 751 -8.00 -34.22 3.88
N TYR A 752 -8.00 -32.89 4.02
CA TYR A 752 -8.97 -32.15 4.84
C TYR A 752 -10.38 -32.09 4.23
N VAL A 753 -10.54 -32.42 2.95
CA VAL A 753 -11.82 -32.29 2.22
C VAL A 753 -12.85 -33.30 2.74
N ASP A 754 -12.40 -34.46 3.24
CA ASP A 754 -13.27 -35.49 3.81
C ASP A 754 -14.11 -34.97 4.99
N TYR A 755 -13.59 -34.02 5.78
CA TYR A 755 -14.30 -33.41 6.91
C TYR A 755 -15.54 -32.59 6.51
N ILE A 756 -15.69 -32.22 5.23
CA ILE A 756 -16.89 -31.54 4.73
C ILE A 756 -18.15 -32.36 5.01
N THR A 757 -18.06 -33.68 4.97
CA THR A 757 -19.16 -34.60 5.24
C THR A 757 -19.68 -34.54 6.68
N LEU A 758 -18.84 -34.12 7.64
CA LEU A 758 -19.24 -33.93 9.03
C LEU A 758 -19.93 -32.58 9.28
N LEU A 759 -19.66 -31.59 8.42
CA LEU A 759 -20.10 -30.20 8.62
C LEU A 759 -21.61 -30.09 8.80
N SER A 760 -22.39 -30.73 7.92
CA SER A 760 -23.85 -30.69 7.95
C SER A 760 -24.42 -31.33 9.22
N LYS A 761 -23.85 -32.47 9.66
CA LYS A 761 -24.30 -33.21 10.85
C LYS A 761 -24.05 -32.43 12.13
N TYR A 762 -22.85 -31.89 12.29
CA TYR A 762 -22.51 -31.13 13.49
C TYR A 762 -23.29 -29.82 13.58
N ILE A 763 -23.46 -29.09 12.46
CA ILE A 763 -24.31 -27.89 12.44
C ILE A 763 -25.75 -28.27 12.79
N SER A 764 -26.33 -29.27 12.14
CA SER A 764 -27.69 -29.73 12.44
C SER A 764 -27.88 -30.08 13.92
N ALA A 765 -26.92 -30.79 14.51
CA ALA A 765 -26.96 -31.17 15.92
C ALA A 765 -26.91 -29.98 16.88
N VAL A 766 -26.10 -28.95 16.56
CA VAL A 766 -26.05 -27.68 17.31
C VAL A 766 -27.38 -26.92 17.22
N ILE A 767 -27.94 -26.77 16.00
CA ILE A 767 -29.19 -26.03 15.80
C ILE A 767 -30.37 -26.70 16.51
N ASN A 768 -30.39 -28.03 16.57
CA ASN A 768 -31.39 -28.81 17.29
C ASN A 768 -31.14 -28.89 18.81
N ASN A 769 -30.13 -28.18 19.34
CA ASN A 769 -29.72 -28.18 20.75
C ASN A 769 -29.52 -29.59 21.35
N ASN A 770 -29.02 -30.53 20.54
CA ASN A 770 -28.93 -31.94 20.93
C ASN A 770 -27.46 -32.37 21.02
N ILE A 771 -26.80 -32.08 22.15
CA ILE A 771 -25.41 -32.47 22.40
C ILE A 771 -25.21 -33.99 22.31
N ASP A 772 -26.20 -34.78 22.74
CA ASP A 772 -26.11 -36.24 22.65
C ASP A 772 -26.15 -36.73 21.20
N SER A 773 -26.85 -36.03 20.30
CA SER A 773 -26.76 -36.33 18.86
C SER A 773 -25.36 -36.11 18.30
N MET A 774 -24.61 -35.10 18.79
CA MET A 774 -23.23 -34.89 18.37
C MET A 774 -22.29 -36.02 18.81
N LYS A 775 -22.53 -36.62 19.99
CA LYS A 775 -21.76 -37.79 20.47
C LYS A 775 -21.96 -39.01 19.56
N ASN A 776 -23.14 -39.15 18.99
CA ASN A 776 -23.55 -40.30 18.17
C ASN A 776 -23.17 -40.16 16.68
N ILE A 777 -22.67 -39.00 16.24
CA ILE A 777 -22.12 -38.86 14.88
C ILE A 777 -20.93 -39.82 14.78
N PRO A 778 -20.85 -40.72 13.77
CA PRO A 778 -19.76 -41.67 13.64
C PRO A 778 -18.43 -40.98 13.30
N THR A 779 -17.31 -41.68 13.47
CA THR A 779 -16.03 -41.24 12.92
C THR A 779 -16.03 -41.42 11.41
N ILE A 780 -15.35 -40.54 10.68
CA ILE A 780 -15.22 -40.64 9.22
C ILE A 780 -14.53 -41.96 8.86
N ASP A 781 -15.22 -42.72 8.03
CA ASP A 781 -14.68 -43.81 7.22
C ASP A 781 -15.21 -43.68 5.77
N GLU A 782 -14.75 -44.55 4.88
CA GLU A 782 -15.16 -44.50 3.47
C GLU A 782 -16.68 -44.66 3.31
N LYS A 783 -17.29 -45.53 4.14
CA LYS A 783 -18.72 -45.79 4.12
C LYS A 783 -19.52 -44.56 4.48
N PHE A 784 -19.16 -43.89 5.57
CA PHE A 784 -19.79 -42.66 6.03
C PHE A 784 -19.70 -41.56 4.97
N ILE A 785 -18.53 -41.36 4.36
CA ILE A 785 -18.35 -40.37 3.29
C ILE A 785 -19.28 -40.68 2.12
N CYS A 786 -19.33 -41.94 1.68
CA CYS A 786 -20.19 -42.34 0.57
C CYS A 786 -21.68 -42.14 0.89
N GLU A 787 -22.12 -42.46 2.10
CA GLU A 787 -23.50 -42.27 2.57
C GLU A 787 -23.89 -40.78 2.57
N GLU A 788 -23.05 -39.91 3.15
CA GLU A 788 -23.33 -38.47 3.24
C GLU A 788 -23.28 -37.76 1.89
N LEU A 789 -22.39 -38.21 1.00
CA LEU A 789 -22.33 -37.72 -0.37
C LEU A 789 -23.33 -38.41 -1.29
N GLN A 790 -24.12 -39.39 -0.82
CA GLN A 790 -25.04 -40.21 -1.62
C GLN A 790 -24.39 -40.79 -2.89
N ILE A 791 -23.15 -41.24 -2.79
CA ILE A 791 -22.46 -41.95 -3.88
C ILE A 791 -22.57 -43.45 -3.64
N ASN A 792 -22.86 -44.20 -4.71
CA ASN A 792 -23.11 -45.64 -4.66
C ASN A 792 -21.92 -46.48 -5.17
N TYR A 793 -20.74 -45.86 -5.27
CA TYR A 793 -19.50 -46.47 -5.75
C TYR A 793 -18.34 -46.07 -4.81
N ASP A 794 -17.14 -46.60 -5.07
CA ASP A 794 -16.01 -46.46 -4.15
C ASP A 794 -15.47 -45.03 -4.07
N LEU A 795 -14.99 -44.65 -2.88
CA LEU A 795 -14.51 -43.31 -2.61
C LEU A 795 -13.26 -42.95 -3.42
N LYS A 796 -12.40 -43.94 -3.75
CA LYS A 796 -11.16 -43.69 -4.50
C LYS A 796 -11.47 -43.26 -5.93
N SER A 797 -12.42 -43.92 -6.58
CA SER A 797 -12.95 -43.54 -7.89
C SER A 797 -13.61 -42.16 -7.84
N PHE A 798 -14.41 -41.87 -6.81
CA PHE A 798 -15.01 -40.53 -6.66
C PHE A 798 -13.93 -39.44 -6.56
N LYS A 799 -12.91 -39.65 -5.72
CA LYS A 799 -11.76 -38.75 -5.56
C LYS A 799 -10.99 -38.58 -6.88
N PHE A 800 -10.75 -39.66 -7.62
CA PHE A 800 -10.13 -39.62 -8.95
C PHE A 800 -10.92 -38.71 -9.91
N TYR A 801 -12.25 -38.89 -10.02
CA TYR A 801 -13.07 -38.07 -10.91
C TYR A 801 -13.08 -36.58 -10.51
N ASN A 802 -13.03 -36.27 -9.21
CA ASN A 802 -12.89 -34.90 -8.73
C ASN A 802 -11.55 -34.27 -9.17
N VAL A 803 -10.44 -34.99 -9.01
CA VAL A 803 -9.10 -34.52 -9.46
C VAL A 803 -9.08 -34.36 -10.98
N PHE A 804 -9.65 -35.31 -11.72
CA PHE A 804 -9.79 -35.24 -13.17
C PHE A 804 -10.56 -33.98 -13.59
N GLN A 805 -11.75 -33.74 -13.03
CA GLN A 805 -12.53 -32.52 -13.31
C GLN A 805 -11.74 -31.26 -12.94
N ALA A 806 -10.95 -31.29 -11.85
CA ALA A 806 -10.15 -30.15 -11.43
C ALA A 806 -9.06 -29.76 -12.46
N LEU A 807 -8.47 -30.75 -13.13
CA LEU A 807 -7.46 -30.55 -14.16
C LEU A 807 -8.04 -30.23 -15.54
N VAL A 808 -9.24 -30.72 -15.85
CA VAL A 808 -9.96 -30.37 -17.09
C VAL A 808 -10.49 -28.93 -17.06
N TYR A 809 -11.03 -28.50 -15.91
CA TYR A 809 -11.65 -27.18 -15.76
C TYR A 809 -10.73 -26.19 -15.02
N THR A 810 -9.61 -25.80 -15.65
CA THR A 810 -8.55 -24.98 -15.00
C THR A 810 -8.98 -23.55 -14.62
N SER A 811 -10.07 -23.04 -15.20
CA SER A 811 -10.56 -21.66 -15.00
C SER A 811 -12.00 -21.59 -14.48
N LYS A 812 -12.38 -20.44 -13.91
CA LYS A 812 -13.79 -20.18 -13.53
C LYS A 812 -14.71 -20.24 -14.75
N ALA A 813 -14.28 -19.67 -15.88
CA ALA A 813 -15.08 -19.58 -17.11
C ALA A 813 -15.32 -20.94 -17.77
N SER A 814 -14.36 -21.87 -17.67
CA SER A 814 -14.54 -23.24 -18.14
C SER A 814 -15.51 -24.04 -17.27
N ARG A 815 -15.59 -23.73 -15.97
CA ARG A 815 -16.38 -24.50 -15.01
C ARG A 815 -17.82 -24.02 -14.84
N VAL A 816 -18.05 -22.72 -15.01
CA VAL A 816 -19.30 -22.05 -14.63
C VAL A 816 -19.85 -21.22 -15.79
N ASP A 817 -21.15 -21.33 -16.03
CA ASP A 817 -21.92 -20.33 -16.76
C ASP A 817 -22.49 -19.34 -15.75
N SER A 818 -21.85 -18.16 -15.66
CA SER A 818 -22.21 -17.17 -14.64
C SER A 818 -23.51 -16.44 -14.98
N ASP A 819 -23.88 -16.38 -16.26
CA ASP A 819 -25.08 -15.66 -16.71
C ASP A 819 -26.34 -16.47 -16.40
N ASN A 820 -26.23 -17.81 -16.48
CA ASN A 820 -27.34 -18.73 -16.21
C ASN A 820 -27.29 -19.37 -14.81
N GLU A 821 -26.30 -19.03 -13.97
CA GLU A 821 -26.11 -19.61 -12.62
C GLU A 821 -26.04 -21.15 -12.61
N VAL A 822 -25.37 -21.75 -13.61
CA VAL A 822 -25.24 -23.21 -13.74
C VAL A 822 -23.79 -23.65 -13.90
N MET A 823 -23.50 -24.86 -13.43
CA MET A 823 -22.20 -25.50 -13.62
C MET A 823 -22.12 -26.12 -15.03
N LYS A 824 -20.96 -26.05 -15.68
CA LYS A 824 -20.70 -26.71 -16.98
C LYS A 824 -20.23 -28.16 -16.82
N MET A 825 -20.00 -28.57 -15.59
CA MET A 825 -19.50 -29.87 -15.19
C MET A 825 -20.62 -30.74 -14.62
N ILE A 826 -20.54 -32.04 -14.87
CA ILE A 826 -21.50 -33.03 -14.36
C ILE A 826 -21.37 -33.18 -12.84
N ASP A 827 -22.47 -33.56 -12.19
CA ASP A 827 -22.44 -34.08 -10.83
C ASP A 827 -21.82 -35.49 -10.86
N LEU A 828 -20.99 -35.79 -9.87
CA LEU A 828 -20.24 -37.05 -9.76
C LEU A 828 -21.01 -38.12 -8.98
N VAL A 829 -22.34 -38.00 -8.91
CA VAL A 829 -23.21 -39.00 -8.27
C VAL A 829 -23.32 -40.29 -9.09
N ASP A 830 -23.23 -40.19 -10.42
CA ASP A 830 -23.29 -41.32 -11.36
C ASP A 830 -21.90 -41.69 -11.88
N GLU A 831 -21.39 -42.84 -11.44
CA GLU A 831 -20.09 -43.36 -11.84
C GLU A 831 -19.99 -43.58 -13.36
N GLN A 832 -21.06 -44.03 -14.02
CA GLN A 832 -21.02 -44.32 -15.46
C GLN A 832 -20.88 -43.04 -16.27
N ALA A 833 -21.60 -41.98 -15.87
CA ALA A 833 -21.47 -40.67 -16.47
C ALA A 833 -20.05 -40.10 -16.25
N ALA A 834 -19.51 -40.21 -15.04
CA ALA A 834 -18.16 -39.77 -14.72
C ALA A 834 -17.09 -40.51 -15.53
N LYS A 835 -17.17 -41.84 -15.58
CA LYS A 835 -16.31 -42.70 -16.38
C LYS A 835 -16.35 -42.32 -17.86
N LYS A 836 -17.55 -42.17 -18.42
CA LYS A 836 -17.74 -41.80 -19.82
C LYS A 836 -17.06 -40.47 -20.17
N VAL A 837 -17.12 -39.47 -19.28
CA VAL A 837 -16.42 -38.18 -19.50
C VAL A 837 -14.90 -38.37 -19.62
N VAL A 838 -14.30 -39.23 -18.80
CA VAL A 838 -12.87 -39.55 -18.88
C VAL A 838 -12.56 -40.30 -20.19
N GLN A 839 -13.38 -41.29 -20.55
CA GLN A 839 -13.20 -42.06 -21.78
C GLN A 839 -13.32 -41.19 -23.04
N ASP A 840 -14.34 -40.31 -23.09
CA ASP A 840 -14.54 -39.37 -24.20
C ASP A 840 -13.35 -38.40 -24.32
N TYR A 841 -12.78 -37.97 -23.19
CA TYR A 841 -11.57 -37.16 -23.18
C TYR A 841 -10.36 -37.92 -23.75
N ILE A 842 -10.09 -39.14 -23.28
CA ILE A 842 -8.98 -39.99 -23.78
C ILE A 842 -9.13 -40.24 -25.28
N ARG A 843 -10.33 -40.67 -25.70
CA ARG A 843 -10.68 -40.90 -27.10
C ARG A 843 -10.35 -39.68 -27.97
N LYS A 844 -10.77 -38.48 -27.53
CA LYS A 844 -10.52 -37.23 -28.25
C LYS A 844 -9.04 -36.88 -28.34
N ARG A 845 -8.21 -37.25 -27.34
CA ARG A 845 -6.76 -37.07 -27.41
C ARG A 845 -6.14 -37.94 -28.51
N PHE A 846 -6.55 -39.20 -28.63
CA PHE A 846 -6.10 -40.09 -29.70
C PHE A 846 -6.62 -39.68 -31.08
N GLU A 847 -7.86 -39.19 -31.17
CA GLU A 847 -8.42 -38.65 -32.42
C GLU A 847 -7.61 -37.44 -32.92
N ASN A 848 -7.28 -36.50 -32.02
CA ASN A 848 -6.44 -35.34 -32.36
C ASN A 848 -5.01 -35.74 -32.75
N GLN A 849 -4.44 -36.75 -32.08
CA GLN A 849 -3.13 -37.29 -32.44
C GLN A 849 -3.16 -37.91 -33.83
N TYR A 850 -4.16 -38.75 -34.13
CA TYR A 850 -4.33 -39.36 -35.45
C TYR A 850 -4.51 -38.29 -36.55
N ALA A 851 -5.30 -37.24 -36.31
CA ALA A 851 -5.44 -36.13 -37.24
C ALA A 851 -4.11 -35.40 -37.49
N THR A 852 -3.29 -35.24 -36.46
CA THR A 852 -1.95 -34.64 -36.56
C THR A 852 -1.02 -35.52 -37.39
N ASP A 853 -0.98 -36.82 -37.10
CA ASP A 853 -0.16 -37.80 -37.82
C ASP A 853 -0.59 -37.91 -39.29
N LEU A 854 -1.90 -37.86 -39.57
CA LEU A 854 -2.45 -37.85 -40.93
C LEU A 854 -2.04 -36.59 -41.71
N ALA A 855 -2.05 -35.43 -41.06
CA ALA A 855 -1.56 -34.19 -41.68
C ALA A 855 -0.06 -34.27 -42.00
N LEU A 856 0.74 -34.87 -41.12
CA LEU A 856 2.17 -35.12 -41.34
C LEU A 856 2.40 -36.10 -42.49
N LYS A 857 1.66 -37.21 -42.54
CA LYS A 857 1.67 -38.18 -43.65
C LYS A 857 1.34 -37.49 -44.98
N GLY A 858 0.23 -36.75 -45.05
CA GLY A 858 -0.17 -36.05 -46.27
C GLY A 858 0.84 -35.00 -46.74
N ARG A 859 1.56 -34.35 -45.80
CA ARG A 859 2.67 -33.45 -46.13
C ARG A 859 3.87 -34.20 -46.68
N ALA A 860 4.24 -35.34 -46.08
CA ALA A 860 5.34 -36.17 -46.53
C ALA A 860 5.08 -36.72 -47.94
N GLU A 861 3.90 -37.27 -48.19
CA GLU A 861 3.49 -37.81 -49.50
C GLU A 861 3.48 -36.75 -50.61
N ARG A 862 2.98 -35.54 -50.32
CA ARG A 862 3.05 -34.41 -51.25
C ARG A 862 4.49 -33.98 -51.53
N THR A 863 5.36 -34.03 -50.52
CA THR A 863 6.78 -33.69 -50.68
C THR A 863 7.50 -34.72 -51.54
N GLU A 864 7.26 -36.01 -51.31
CA GLU A 864 7.78 -37.09 -52.16
C GLU A 864 7.30 -36.93 -53.61
N LEU A 865 5.99 -36.73 -53.83
CA LEU A 865 5.45 -36.48 -55.17
C LEU A 865 6.01 -35.23 -55.83
N ALA A 866 6.29 -34.17 -55.06
CA ALA A 866 6.90 -32.96 -55.59
C ALA A 866 8.31 -33.25 -56.12
N THR A 867 9.12 -33.97 -55.35
CA THR A 867 10.46 -34.35 -55.78
C THR A 867 10.42 -35.27 -57.01
N ILE A 868 9.50 -36.23 -57.07
CA ILE A 868 9.32 -37.09 -58.26
C ILE A 868 8.86 -36.26 -59.47
N LEU A 869 7.92 -35.33 -59.30
CA LEU A 869 7.44 -34.45 -60.36
C LEU A 869 8.57 -33.57 -60.90
N VAL A 870 9.35 -32.94 -60.02
CA VAL A 870 10.52 -32.13 -60.40
C VAL A 870 11.51 -32.97 -61.20
N GLN A 871 11.83 -34.18 -60.72
CA GLN A 871 12.73 -35.08 -61.44
C GLN A 871 12.18 -35.49 -62.81
N SER A 872 10.87 -35.75 -62.91
CA SER A 872 10.19 -36.11 -64.17
C SER A 872 10.22 -34.96 -65.17
N ILE A 873 10.02 -33.72 -64.72
CA ILE A 873 10.16 -32.51 -65.55
C ILE A 873 11.60 -32.37 -66.06
N LEU A 874 12.59 -32.52 -65.19
CA LEU A 874 14.01 -32.35 -65.54
C LEU A 874 14.52 -33.43 -66.50
N GLN A 875 14.01 -34.65 -66.42
CA GLN A 875 14.40 -35.80 -67.25
C GLN A 875 13.51 -36.00 -68.49
N ALA A 876 12.54 -35.11 -68.74
CA ALA A 876 11.66 -35.19 -69.89
C ALA A 876 12.46 -35.15 -71.21
N THR A 877 12.17 -36.11 -72.08
CA THR A 877 12.92 -36.35 -73.33
C THR A 877 12.37 -35.57 -74.52
N ASP A 878 11.08 -35.20 -74.46
CA ASP A 878 10.40 -34.39 -75.46
C ASP A 878 9.63 -33.19 -74.86
N HIS A 879 9.23 -32.26 -75.72
CA HIS A 879 8.54 -31.03 -75.31
C HIS A 879 7.15 -31.29 -74.72
N ASN A 880 6.42 -32.25 -75.29
CA ASN A 880 5.06 -32.57 -74.88
C ASN A 880 5.06 -33.17 -73.48
N GLN A 881 6.06 -33.98 -73.14
CA GLN A 881 6.26 -34.50 -71.77
C GLN A 881 6.48 -33.38 -70.76
N VAL A 882 7.29 -32.36 -71.09
CA VAL A 882 7.49 -31.20 -70.20
C VAL A 882 6.17 -30.45 -69.97
N VAL A 883 5.43 -30.18 -71.06
CA VAL A 883 4.13 -29.51 -70.99
C VAL A 883 3.15 -30.33 -70.16
N GLN A 884 3.08 -31.63 -70.37
CA GLN A 884 2.20 -32.54 -69.64
C GLN A 884 2.52 -32.53 -68.14
N PHE A 885 3.78 -32.74 -67.74
CA PHE A 885 4.15 -32.76 -66.32
C PHE A 885 3.94 -31.40 -65.64
N MET A 886 4.23 -30.30 -66.33
CA MET A 886 4.01 -28.95 -65.78
C MET A 886 2.52 -28.60 -65.66
N ARG A 887 1.69 -29.04 -66.61
CA ARG A 887 0.25 -28.73 -66.70
C ARG A 887 -0.61 -29.64 -65.83
N GLU A 888 -0.45 -30.95 -65.98
CA GLU A 888 -1.30 -31.97 -65.36
C GLU A 888 -0.73 -32.46 -64.02
N GLY A 889 0.59 -32.34 -63.84
CA GLY A 889 1.29 -32.80 -62.66
C GLY A 889 1.49 -34.32 -62.62
N LEU A 890 1.57 -34.87 -61.40
CA LEU A 890 1.56 -36.30 -61.13
C LEU A 890 0.40 -36.67 -60.22
N THR A 891 -0.16 -37.86 -60.46
CA THR A 891 -1.17 -38.47 -59.60
C THR A 891 -0.67 -39.82 -59.09
N ARG A 892 -0.68 -40.03 -57.78
CA ARG A 892 -0.41 -41.33 -57.15
C ARG A 892 -1.43 -41.57 -56.05
N GLY A 893 -2.19 -42.67 -56.18
CA GLY A 893 -3.35 -42.93 -55.32
C GLY A 893 -4.40 -41.80 -55.45
N LYS A 894 -4.84 -41.24 -54.33
CA LYS A 894 -5.78 -40.09 -54.28
C LYS A 894 -5.10 -38.72 -54.35
N ILE A 895 -3.76 -38.66 -54.39
CA ILE A 895 -3.02 -37.40 -54.32
C ILE A 895 -2.62 -37.00 -55.73
N GLN A 896 -3.12 -35.84 -56.17
CA GLN A 896 -2.67 -35.15 -57.36
C GLN A 896 -1.84 -33.93 -56.95
N LEU A 897 -0.67 -33.77 -57.56
CA LEU A 897 0.21 -32.63 -57.32
C LEU A 897 0.68 -32.05 -58.66
N ALA A 898 0.50 -30.73 -58.83
CA ALA A 898 1.02 -29.97 -59.95
C ALA A 898 1.73 -28.69 -59.47
N ILE A 899 2.75 -28.25 -60.20
CA ILE A 899 3.40 -26.94 -59.98
C ILE A 899 2.57 -25.85 -60.67
N ALA A 900 1.42 -25.54 -60.09
CA ALA A 900 0.48 -24.58 -60.66
C ALA A 900 0.99 -23.13 -60.66
N ASN A 901 1.88 -22.74 -59.74
CA ASN A 901 2.46 -21.38 -59.66
C ASN A 901 3.74 -21.38 -58.80
N SER A 902 4.35 -20.21 -58.61
CA SER A 902 5.60 -20.02 -57.85
C SER A 902 5.51 -20.37 -56.35
N SER A 903 4.31 -20.51 -55.79
CA SER A 903 4.09 -20.94 -54.40
C SER A 903 3.83 -22.44 -54.26
N SER A 904 3.75 -23.18 -55.38
CA SER A 904 3.55 -24.63 -55.37
C SER A 904 4.77 -25.36 -54.82
N LEU A 905 4.50 -26.48 -54.14
CA LEU A 905 5.55 -27.39 -53.67
C LEU A 905 6.34 -27.93 -54.87
N GLY A 906 7.67 -27.93 -54.77
CA GLY A 906 8.57 -28.31 -55.88
C GLY A 906 9.03 -27.16 -56.78
N PHE A 907 8.39 -25.98 -56.75
CA PHE A 907 8.79 -24.83 -57.59
C PHE A 907 10.24 -24.39 -57.34
N ILE A 908 10.62 -24.19 -56.07
CA ILE A 908 11.96 -23.73 -55.70
C ILE A 908 13.00 -24.77 -56.10
N GLU A 909 12.71 -26.06 -55.87
CA GLU A 909 13.59 -27.16 -56.23
C GLU A 909 13.80 -27.21 -57.75
N LEU A 910 12.72 -27.12 -58.55
CA LEU A 910 12.79 -27.06 -60.01
C LEU A 910 13.60 -25.86 -60.48
N LYS A 911 13.34 -24.66 -59.95
CA LYS A 911 14.09 -23.44 -60.29
C LYS A 911 15.59 -23.64 -60.04
N ASN A 912 15.95 -24.12 -58.85
CA ASN A 912 17.35 -24.25 -58.46
C ASN A 912 18.08 -25.27 -59.33
N LYS A 913 17.46 -26.44 -59.60
CA LYS A 913 18.04 -27.46 -60.50
C LYS A 913 18.17 -26.99 -61.95
N LEU A 914 17.23 -26.17 -62.44
CA LEU A 914 17.34 -25.54 -63.77
C LEU A 914 18.45 -24.50 -63.87
N LEU A 915 18.84 -23.88 -62.76
CA LEU A 915 19.92 -22.88 -62.69
C LEU A 915 21.29 -23.49 -62.37
N ASP A 916 21.37 -24.72 -61.85
CA ASP A 916 22.64 -25.39 -61.56
C ASP A 916 23.20 -26.08 -62.81
N LEU A 917 24.30 -25.57 -63.39
CA LEU A 917 24.91 -26.15 -64.60
C LEU A 917 25.51 -27.55 -64.39
N ASN A 918 25.71 -28.00 -63.15
CA ASN A 918 26.21 -29.36 -62.87
C ASN A 918 25.12 -30.43 -63.01
N GLU A 919 23.84 -30.03 -62.99
CA GLU A 919 22.72 -30.95 -63.17
C GLU A 919 22.56 -31.40 -64.64
N ASN A 920 22.35 -32.69 -64.88
CA ASN A 920 22.10 -33.18 -66.23
C ASN A 920 20.61 -33.03 -66.58
N VAL A 921 20.29 -32.00 -67.36
CA VAL A 921 18.92 -31.65 -67.77
C VAL A 921 18.85 -31.64 -69.30
N PRO A 922 18.40 -32.73 -69.95
CA PRO A 922 18.46 -32.92 -71.41
C PRO A 922 17.84 -31.78 -72.22
N ARG A 923 16.75 -31.19 -71.73
CA ARG A 923 16.02 -30.10 -72.38
C ARG A 923 16.01 -28.80 -71.57
N ARG A 924 17.11 -28.51 -70.86
CA ARG A 924 17.22 -27.35 -69.94
C ARG A 924 16.63 -26.06 -70.50
N LEU A 925 17.03 -25.67 -71.71
CA LEU A 925 16.59 -24.42 -72.34
C LEU A 925 15.09 -24.43 -72.68
N ASP A 926 14.56 -25.58 -73.10
CA ASP A 926 13.14 -25.77 -73.41
C ASP A 926 12.30 -25.63 -72.13
N ILE A 927 12.74 -26.29 -71.05
CA ILE A 927 12.08 -26.24 -69.74
C ILE A 927 12.16 -24.81 -69.18
N ILE A 928 13.32 -24.15 -69.22
CA ILE A 928 13.46 -22.75 -68.76
C ILE A 928 12.54 -21.83 -69.56
N LYS A 929 12.37 -22.03 -70.87
CA LYS A 929 11.49 -21.20 -71.69
C LYS A 929 10.02 -21.36 -71.30
N ILE A 930 9.53 -22.58 -71.13
CA ILE A 930 8.17 -22.85 -70.63
C ILE A 930 8.01 -22.32 -69.20
N PHE A 931 9.04 -22.50 -68.36
CA PHE A 931 9.09 -21.99 -67.00
C PHE A 931 8.95 -20.45 -67.01
N LEU A 932 9.80 -19.71 -67.71
CA LEU A 932 9.74 -18.25 -67.73
C LEU A 932 8.48 -17.68 -68.38
N LEU A 933 7.96 -18.31 -69.44
CA LEU A 933 6.82 -17.77 -70.20
C LEU A 933 5.45 -18.23 -69.70
N GLY A 934 5.38 -19.31 -68.91
CA GLY A 934 4.12 -19.89 -68.43
C GLY A 934 3.31 -20.66 -69.49
N ARG A 935 3.75 -20.65 -70.76
CA ARG A 935 2.98 -21.08 -71.94
C ARG A 935 3.75 -22.02 -72.85
N ASP A 936 3.01 -22.75 -73.66
CA ASP A 936 3.54 -23.60 -74.73
C ASP A 936 3.88 -22.73 -75.95
N TYR A 937 5.16 -22.45 -76.11
CA TYR A 937 5.66 -21.62 -77.21
C TYR A 937 5.75 -22.35 -78.56
N LYS A 938 5.48 -23.67 -78.62
CA LYS A 938 5.53 -24.47 -79.85
C LYS A 938 4.14 -24.83 -80.37
N GLN A 939 3.15 -25.04 -79.50
CA GLN A 939 1.79 -25.40 -79.86
C GLN A 939 0.77 -24.43 -79.24
N ASN A 940 0.07 -23.71 -80.11
CA ASN A 940 -1.15 -22.93 -79.79
C ASN A 940 -1.05 -21.83 -78.71
N ASP A 941 0.15 -21.55 -78.16
CA ASP A 941 0.36 -20.54 -77.12
C ASP A 941 -0.53 -20.76 -75.88
N GLU A 942 -0.81 -22.02 -75.55
CA GLU A 942 -1.69 -22.39 -74.45
C GLU A 942 -1.01 -22.23 -73.07
N PRO A 943 -1.76 -21.87 -72.01
CA PRO A 943 -1.27 -21.91 -70.64
C PRO A 943 -0.75 -23.30 -70.24
N VAL A 944 0.49 -23.36 -69.75
CA VAL A 944 1.11 -24.61 -69.25
C VAL A 944 1.16 -24.59 -67.73
N TRP A 945 1.58 -23.48 -67.14
CA TRP A 945 1.59 -23.30 -65.69
C TRP A 945 1.45 -21.81 -65.35
N ASN A 946 1.26 -21.46 -64.08
CA ASN A 946 1.09 -20.07 -63.63
C ASN A 946 -0.04 -19.31 -64.36
N ASN A 947 -1.10 -20.01 -64.78
CA ASN A 947 -2.18 -19.49 -65.63
C ASN A 947 -1.71 -18.89 -66.97
N GLY A 948 -0.53 -19.29 -67.46
CA GLY A 948 0.05 -18.71 -68.68
C GLY A 948 0.72 -17.36 -68.47
N ASN A 949 0.83 -16.89 -67.22
CA ASN A 949 1.58 -15.69 -66.88
C ASN A 949 3.07 -15.99 -66.85
N VAL A 950 3.88 -15.00 -67.26
CA VAL A 950 5.33 -15.07 -67.12
C VAL A 950 5.73 -15.23 -65.66
N LEU A 951 6.86 -15.88 -65.41
CA LEU A 951 7.42 -16.00 -64.07
C LEU A 951 8.02 -14.65 -63.65
N PHE A 952 7.28 -13.88 -62.87
CA PHE A 952 7.78 -12.63 -62.31
C PHE A 952 8.99 -12.89 -61.40
N THR A 953 10.18 -12.52 -61.87
CA THR A 953 11.42 -12.60 -61.09
C THR A 953 12.20 -11.29 -61.18
N PRO A 954 12.66 -10.73 -60.04
CA PRO A 954 13.37 -9.44 -60.04
C PRO A 954 14.76 -9.52 -60.67
N ASP A 955 15.31 -10.73 -60.86
CA ASP A 955 16.63 -10.92 -61.46
C ASP A 955 16.61 -11.98 -62.56
N LEU A 956 16.36 -11.54 -63.79
CA LEU A 956 16.45 -12.38 -64.98
C LEU A 956 17.90 -12.78 -65.34
N ARG A 957 18.92 -12.11 -64.77
CA ARG A 957 20.32 -12.36 -65.11
C ARG A 957 20.75 -13.79 -64.77
N GLN A 958 20.12 -14.39 -63.76
CA GLN A 958 20.37 -15.79 -63.40
C GLN A 958 20.03 -16.74 -64.56
N PHE A 959 18.94 -16.46 -65.28
CA PHE A 959 18.54 -17.25 -66.45
C PHE A 959 19.36 -16.85 -67.69
N GLU A 960 19.59 -15.55 -67.90
CA GLU A 960 20.47 -15.02 -68.96
C GLU A 960 21.85 -15.71 -68.95
N ASN A 961 22.48 -15.83 -67.78
CA ASN A 961 23.77 -16.47 -67.61
C ASN A 961 23.78 -17.93 -68.10
N ILE A 962 22.68 -18.68 -67.95
CA ILE A 962 22.58 -20.06 -68.45
C ILE A 962 22.61 -20.08 -69.98
N PHE A 963 21.85 -19.21 -70.64
CA PHE A 963 21.81 -19.13 -72.10
C PHE A 963 23.16 -18.65 -72.66
N ASN A 964 23.78 -17.65 -72.04
CA ASN A 964 25.09 -17.13 -72.46
C ASN A 964 26.19 -18.19 -72.30
N THR A 965 26.21 -18.90 -71.16
CA THR A 965 27.21 -19.95 -70.90
C THR A 965 27.08 -21.13 -71.86
N LEU A 966 25.85 -21.41 -72.34
CA LEU A 966 25.58 -22.49 -73.29
C LEU A 966 25.64 -22.04 -74.77
N GLY A 967 25.92 -20.76 -75.05
CA GLY A 967 26.08 -20.22 -76.42
C GLY A 967 24.77 -19.91 -77.17
N PHE A 968 23.69 -19.60 -76.44
CA PHE A 968 22.34 -19.36 -76.99
C PHE A 968 21.85 -17.92 -76.77
N ASP A 969 22.74 -16.92 -76.85
CA ASP A 969 22.42 -15.50 -76.58
C ASP A 969 21.26 -14.98 -77.47
N GLY A 970 21.21 -15.41 -78.74
CA GLY A 970 20.16 -15.03 -79.67
C GLY A 970 18.77 -15.59 -79.33
N GLU A 971 18.70 -16.76 -78.70
CA GLU A 971 17.44 -17.32 -78.20
C GLU A 971 16.99 -16.63 -76.91
N TRP A 972 17.94 -16.25 -76.04
CA TRP A 972 17.63 -15.44 -74.86
C TRP A 972 17.03 -14.08 -75.23
N ALA A 973 17.56 -13.40 -76.26
CA ALA A 973 16.99 -12.13 -76.73
C ALA A 973 15.51 -12.26 -77.12
N LYS A 974 15.13 -13.35 -77.80
CA LYS A 974 13.73 -13.65 -78.16
C LYS A 974 12.86 -13.93 -76.93
N ILE A 975 13.39 -14.70 -75.96
CA ILE A 975 12.68 -14.98 -74.71
C ILE A 975 12.47 -13.70 -73.91
N LYS A 976 13.48 -12.83 -73.82
CA LYS A 976 13.42 -11.54 -73.13
C LYS A 976 12.41 -10.62 -73.78
N GLU A 977 12.38 -10.54 -75.12
CA GLU A 977 11.38 -9.76 -75.85
C GLU A 977 9.96 -10.27 -75.56
N GLU A 978 9.71 -11.58 -75.66
CA GLU A 978 8.41 -12.17 -75.36
C GLU A 978 8.03 -12.04 -73.88
N TYR A 979 8.98 -12.19 -72.96
CA TYR A 979 8.78 -11.98 -71.52
C TYR A 979 8.33 -10.55 -71.25
N MET A 980 8.99 -9.55 -71.85
CA MET A 980 8.64 -8.13 -71.68
C MET A 980 7.28 -7.78 -72.29
N LYS A 981 6.95 -8.31 -73.48
CA LYS A 981 5.63 -8.15 -74.09
C LYS A 981 4.51 -8.69 -73.21
N ARG A 982 4.79 -9.73 -72.44
CA ARG A 982 3.80 -10.52 -71.68
C ARG A 982 3.90 -10.31 -70.17
N ASN A 983 4.69 -9.34 -69.70
CA ASN A 983 4.85 -9.01 -68.27
C ASN A 983 3.63 -8.25 -67.70
N LEU A 984 2.43 -8.73 -68.04
CA LEU A 984 1.15 -8.29 -67.52
C LEU A 984 0.53 -9.46 -66.77
N HIS A 985 0.33 -9.32 -65.46
CA HIS A 985 -0.28 -10.34 -64.63
C HIS A 985 -1.79 -10.39 -64.88
N VAL A 986 -2.27 -11.53 -65.37
CA VAL A 986 -3.70 -11.82 -65.48
C VAL A 986 -4.19 -12.46 -64.18
N TYR A 987 -5.14 -11.80 -63.52
CA TYR A 987 -5.82 -12.29 -62.32
C TYR A 987 -6.76 -13.46 -62.67
N ARG A 988 -7.10 -14.26 -61.65
CA ARG A 988 -8.20 -15.24 -61.75
C ARG A 988 -9.55 -14.51 -61.89
N ASP A 989 -10.58 -15.21 -62.36
CA ASP A 989 -11.93 -14.63 -62.43
C ASP A 989 -12.41 -14.16 -61.04
N GLY A 990 -12.75 -12.88 -60.94
CA GLY A 990 -13.14 -12.20 -59.69
C GLY A 990 -12.07 -11.24 -59.12
N PHE A 991 -12.37 -10.64 -57.98
CA PHE A 991 -11.45 -9.77 -57.24
C PHE A 991 -10.70 -10.56 -56.16
N ASN A 992 -9.42 -10.25 -55.94
CA ASN A 992 -8.64 -10.79 -54.81
C ASN A 992 -9.02 -10.09 -53.49
N ARG A 993 -8.45 -10.54 -52.37
CA ARG A 993 -8.67 -9.95 -51.02
C ARG A 993 -8.31 -8.47 -50.88
N HIS A 994 -7.59 -7.91 -51.85
CA HIS A 994 -7.19 -6.50 -51.92
C HIS A 994 -8.07 -5.71 -52.91
N GLY A 995 -9.13 -6.32 -53.46
CA GLY A 995 -10.06 -5.69 -54.40
C GLY A 995 -9.54 -5.55 -55.83
N HIS A 996 -8.50 -6.31 -56.23
CA HIS A 996 -7.93 -6.28 -57.59
C HIS A 996 -8.37 -7.48 -58.42
N GLY A 997 -8.67 -7.25 -59.70
CA GLY A 997 -9.06 -8.27 -60.67
C GLY A 997 -8.74 -7.78 -62.09
N ASN A 998 -9.11 -8.55 -63.12
CA ASN A 998 -8.78 -8.19 -64.51
C ASN A 998 -9.39 -6.85 -64.96
N THR A 999 -10.46 -6.38 -64.31
CA THR A 999 -11.10 -5.07 -64.55
C THR A 999 -10.58 -3.95 -63.64
N LYS A 1000 -9.78 -4.25 -62.61
CA LYS A 1000 -9.12 -3.30 -61.70
C LYS A 1000 -7.70 -3.80 -61.35
N PRO A 1001 -6.78 -3.89 -62.34
CA PRO A 1001 -5.44 -4.43 -62.12
C PRO A 1001 -4.56 -3.46 -61.33
N SER A 1002 -3.77 -3.96 -60.38
CA SER A 1002 -2.82 -3.10 -59.64
C SER A 1002 -1.59 -2.75 -60.48
N TYR A 1003 -0.82 -1.74 -60.06
CA TYR A 1003 0.48 -1.39 -60.67
C TYR A 1003 1.44 -2.58 -60.74
N TRP A 1004 1.33 -3.50 -59.76
CA TRP A 1004 2.09 -4.75 -59.76
C TRP A 1004 1.66 -5.68 -60.90
N ALA A 1005 0.38 -5.71 -61.23
CA ALA A 1005 -0.11 -6.48 -62.37
C ALA A 1005 0.32 -5.91 -63.72
N TYR A 1006 0.70 -4.63 -63.79
CA TYR A 1006 1.34 -4.06 -64.96
C TYR A 1006 2.86 -4.35 -65.03
N GLY A 1007 3.40 -5.15 -64.10
CA GLY A 1007 4.80 -5.56 -64.08
C GLY A 1007 5.72 -4.63 -63.28
N TYR A 1008 5.18 -3.68 -62.51
CA TYR A 1008 5.96 -2.68 -61.76
C TYR A 1008 6.11 -3.07 -60.29
N MET A 1009 7.33 -2.99 -59.75
CA MET A 1009 7.58 -3.36 -58.35
C MET A 1009 7.04 -2.35 -57.34
N THR A 1010 6.92 -1.08 -57.73
CA THR A 1010 6.42 -0.01 -56.87
C THR A 1010 5.48 0.90 -57.64
N LEU A 1011 4.56 1.56 -56.92
CA LEU A 1011 3.69 2.59 -57.50
C LEU A 1011 4.51 3.76 -58.09
N GLN A 1012 5.65 4.07 -57.48
CA GLN A 1012 6.59 5.09 -57.99
C GLN A 1012 7.14 4.71 -59.37
N MET A 1013 7.62 3.48 -59.53
CA MET A 1013 8.11 3.00 -60.83
C MET A 1013 7.01 3.04 -61.90
N TYR A 1014 5.77 2.71 -61.53
CA TYR A 1014 4.64 2.81 -62.44
C TYR A 1014 4.39 4.25 -62.88
N LYS A 1015 4.33 5.19 -61.91
CA LYS A 1015 4.16 6.63 -62.15
C LYS A 1015 5.23 7.22 -63.06
N ASP A 1016 6.49 6.84 -62.85
CA ASP A 1016 7.62 7.40 -63.59
C ASP A 1016 7.70 6.86 -65.02
N THR A 1017 7.00 5.78 -65.35
CA THR A 1017 7.07 5.10 -66.65
C THR A 1017 5.89 5.40 -67.57
N ILE A 1018 4.68 5.60 -67.02
CA ILE A 1018 3.47 5.86 -67.80
C ILE A 1018 3.22 7.36 -67.98
N SER A 1019 2.30 7.72 -68.87
CA SER A 1019 1.93 9.13 -69.07
C SER A 1019 1.22 9.73 -67.84
N PRO A 1020 1.32 11.05 -67.61
CA PRO A 1020 0.61 11.73 -66.53
C PRO A 1020 -0.91 11.49 -66.56
N GLU A 1021 -1.50 11.42 -67.76
CA GLU A 1021 -2.92 11.18 -67.99
C GLU A 1021 -3.33 9.76 -67.58
N GLU A 1022 -2.55 8.75 -67.95
CA GLU A 1022 -2.78 7.35 -67.54
C GLU A 1022 -2.62 7.17 -66.03
N PHE A 1023 -1.65 7.86 -65.42
CA PHE A 1023 -1.48 7.82 -63.97
C PHE A 1023 -2.63 8.51 -63.24
N GLN A 1024 -3.14 9.64 -63.73
CA GLN A 1024 -4.33 10.27 -63.18
C GLN A 1024 -5.56 9.35 -63.22
N GLU A 1025 -5.78 8.65 -64.34
CA GLU A 1025 -6.88 7.71 -64.46
C GLU A 1025 -6.71 6.51 -63.52
N TYR A 1026 -5.48 5.99 -63.40
CA TYR A 1026 -5.14 4.97 -62.42
C TYR A 1026 -5.42 5.44 -60.98
N CYS A 1027 -5.08 6.70 -60.64
CA CYS A 1027 -5.35 7.27 -59.33
C CYS A 1027 -6.86 7.40 -59.03
N LYS A 1028 -7.70 7.69 -60.03
CA LYS A 1028 -9.17 7.73 -59.84
C LYS A 1028 -9.72 6.35 -59.49
N ILE A 1029 -9.27 5.31 -60.19
CA ILE A 1029 -9.74 3.94 -60.01
C ILE A 1029 -9.23 3.33 -58.69
N HIS A 1030 -8.00 3.66 -58.29
CA HIS A 1030 -7.31 3.08 -57.12
C HIS A 1030 -7.18 4.04 -55.93
N HIS A 1031 -8.02 5.07 -55.82
CA HIS A 1031 -7.95 6.11 -54.78
C HIS A 1031 -7.95 5.57 -53.34
N ASP A 1032 -8.51 4.39 -53.12
CA ASP A 1032 -8.69 3.71 -51.83
C ASP A 1032 -7.71 2.54 -51.59
N CYS A 1033 -6.81 2.26 -52.53
CA CYS A 1033 -5.92 1.10 -52.49
C CYS A 1033 -4.55 1.40 -53.12
N CYS A 1034 -3.69 0.37 -53.24
CA CYS A 1034 -2.36 0.44 -53.88
C CYS A 1034 -1.39 1.50 -53.33
N GLY A 1035 -1.67 2.15 -52.19
CA GLY A 1035 -0.86 3.26 -51.68
C GLY A 1035 -1.02 4.57 -52.47
N VAL A 1036 -2.07 4.69 -53.29
CA VAL A 1036 -2.34 5.90 -54.07
C VAL A 1036 -2.67 7.09 -53.17
N SER A 1037 -3.40 6.88 -52.07
CA SER A 1037 -3.77 7.93 -51.11
C SER A 1037 -2.57 8.69 -50.53
N SER A 1038 -1.42 8.02 -50.37
CA SER A 1038 -0.15 8.64 -49.97
C SER A 1038 0.52 9.49 -51.06
N PHE A 1039 0.11 9.33 -52.33
CA PHE A 1039 0.54 10.15 -53.47
C PHE A 1039 -0.47 11.28 -53.78
N SER A 1040 -1.74 11.11 -53.43
CA SER A 1040 -2.80 12.10 -53.67
C SER A 1040 -2.62 13.40 -52.87
N SER A 1041 -1.91 13.37 -51.74
CA SER A 1041 -1.58 14.58 -50.95
C SER A 1041 -0.61 15.54 -51.66
N LEU A 1042 -0.09 15.16 -52.83
CA LEU A 1042 0.76 15.98 -53.70
C LEU A 1042 0.06 16.40 -55.01
N LEU A 1043 -1.24 16.10 -55.17
CA LEU A 1043 -2.05 16.43 -56.36
C LEU A 1043 -3.20 17.42 -56.07
N THR A 1044 -3.18 18.08 -54.91
CA THR A 1044 -3.91 19.34 -54.67
C THR A 1044 -3.03 20.54 -54.94
#